data_AF-L5L2S6-F1
#
_entry.id   AF-L5L2S6-F1
#
_cell.length_a   1.000
_cell.length_b   1.000
_cell.length_c   1.000
_cell.angle_alpha   90.00
_cell.angle_beta   90.00
_cell.angle_gamma   90.00
#
_symmetry.space_group_name_H-M   'P 1'
#
loop_
_entity.id
_entity.type
_entity.pdbx_description
1 polymer ?
#
loop_
_entity_poly.entity_id
_entity_poly.type
_entity_poly.pdbx_seq_one_letter_code
_entity_poly.pdbx_strand_id
1 'polypeptide(L)'
;MWAFLVRLVGFLCLSSGLLVMAQLEGGLSHRINQTHLTPTSMKNRHVGLKVEGSNFTLDGFPFLIIAGTIHYFRVPREYWKDRLLKLKACGFNTVTMHVPWSHHEPQRHKFYFTGDLDLRAFISIASNEGLWVILCPGPYIGSDLDLGGLPSWLLQDPKMKLRTTYKGFTKAVNQYFDQLIPRIAPFQYENYGPIIAVQVENEYGSYHLDKRYMSYVKKALVKRGIKAMLMTADDGQEIIRGYLNKVIATVHMKNIKKETYKNLFSIQGLSPILMMVYTTSSSDSWGHSHHTLDSHVLMKNVHEMFNLRFSFNFYMFHGGTNFGFIGGASSLNSYLPVVTSYGKYLYPTEVPMAQQPDYKPVAKYKSVITSYFIPLWDIMPYLEQPIMSARPICMEKLSVNQGSGQSYGYILYETVIFSGGILTSRGHVRDRGQVFLDQQYIGVLDRSTKQLTIPRENVSKDYLKLRILVENQGRLAYGQDINNERKGLTGDIYLNKSPLRRFKIYSLEMSTKFLQWDIPNMWKPVLLQFRGPAFFLGILKVGNYPKDTFVKLEIIVFEEFKAGTMIQFTEKSHLGFTLKKSKEHLISGEVKPQLTQNRFNWSHLTPFELKNRSVGLQAESRAESTPYFTLGGHKFRIFGGSIHYFRVPREYWRDRLLKLKACGFNTVTTYVPWNLHEPQRGAFDFSENLDLEAFVLMAAEIGLWVILRPGPYICSEIDLGGLPSWLLQDSNVRLRTTDQGFVEAVDKYFDHLIARVVPLQYRQGGPIIAVQVENEYGSFDKDKYYMPYIQQALLKRGIVELLLTSDAKTEVLKGYIKGVLAAINIEKFQNDAFEPLYNIQKNKPILVMEYWVGWFDKWGDEHNVKDAQDVENTVSEFIKFEISFNVYMFHGGTNFGFINGATNFGKHKSIATSYDYDAVLTEAGDYTEKYFKLRKLFGSVLALPLPHLPELTPKAVYPSMRPSFHLPLWDVLQYLNEPVISDKPINMENLPINSGNGQSYGFILYETVICSGGELHADVQDTAQVFLNDTSIGILDDADQYLNIPKVRDWNNGFVFINGRNLGRYWYIGPQETLYLPGTWLHPGDNEIILFEKRKSGSYIQTSIKPSFKIVL
;
A
#
# COMPACT_ATOMS: atom_id res chain seq x y z
N MET A 1 17.61 -3.07 0.12
CA MET A 1 18.74 -2.82 -0.80
C MET A 1 20.21 -2.90 -0.30
N TRP A 2 20.59 -2.84 0.99
CA TRP A 2 21.98 -2.85 1.48
C TRP A 2 22.42 -3.83 2.64
N ALA A 3 22.11 -5.14 2.69
CA ALA A 3 22.87 -6.07 3.60
C ALA A 3 24.12 -6.62 2.96
N PHE A 4 24.00 -6.89 1.65
CA PHE A 4 25.11 -7.31 0.80
C PHE A 4 26.24 -6.27 0.85
N LEU A 5 25.87 -4.99 1.02
CA LEU A 5 26.78 -3.85 1.03
C LEU A 5 27.42 -3.54 2.39
N VAL A 6 26.91 -3.93 3.57
CA VAL A 6 27.66 -3.69 4.83
C VAL A 6 28.92 -4.55 4.90
N ARG A 7 28.80 -5.83 4.48
CA ARG A 7 29.96 -6.73 4.36
C ARG A 7 30.85 -6.30 3.21
N LEU A 8 30.30 -5.92 2.05
CA LEU A 8 31.13 -5.44 0.94
C LEU A 8 31.77 -4.06 1.17
N VAL A 9 31.18 -3.13 1.93
CA VAL A 9 31.70 -1.76 2.13
C VAL A 9 32.80 -1.75 3.17
N GLY A 10 32.66 -2.52 4.26
CA GLY A 10 33.80 -2.81 5.16
C GLY A 10 34.96 -3.44 4.38
N PHE A 11 34.67 -4.41 3.50
CA PHE A 11 35.68 -5.06 2.67
C PHE A 11 36.18 -4.24 1.47
N LEU A 12 35.39 -3.32 0.91
CA LEU A 12 35.77 -2.43 -0.20
C LEU A 12 36.66 -1.31 0.32
N CYS A 13 36.42 -0.78 1.52
CA CYS A 13 37.37 0.07 2.25
C CYS A 13 38.66 -0.71 2.59
N LEU A 14 38.54 -2.01 2.88
CA LEU A 14 39.68 -2.93 2.96
C LEU A 14 40.33 -3.12 1.60
N SER A 15 39.64 -3.11 0.45
CA SER A 15 40.22 -3.34 -0.87
C SER A 15 40.87 -2.10 -1.47
N SER A 16 40.28 -0.91 -1.26
CA SER A 16 40.95 0.35 -1.54
C SER A 16 42.14 0.49 -0.60
N GLY A 17 42.00 0.15 0.68
CA GLY A 17 43.10 0.02 1.63
C GLY A 17 44.10 -1.10 1.30
N LEU A 18 43.74 -2.23 0.72
CA LEU A 18 44.64 -3.36 0.44
C LEU A 18 45.38 -3.17 -0.89
N LEU A 19 44.73 -2.55 -1.89
CA LEU A 19 45.42 -2.06 -3.08
C LEU A 19 46.30 -0.85 -2.74
N VAL A 20 45.83 0.07 -1.89
CA VAL A 20 46.57 1.29 -1.51
C VAL A 20 47.67 0.99 -0.48
N MET A 21 47.52 0.05 0.45
CA MET A 21 48.58 -0.38 1.40
C MET A 21 49.58 -1.34 0.75
N ALA A 22 49.20 -2.00 -0.36
CA ALA A 22 50.20 -2.56 -1.27
C ALA A 22 50.94 -1.44 -2.05
N GLN A 23 50.50 -0.19 -1.99
CA GLN A 23 51.05 0.94 -2.75
C GLN A 23 51.63 2.10 -1.92
N LEU A 24 51.34 2.23 -0.63
CA LEU A 24 51.74 3.34 0.22
C LEU A 24 52.27 2.80 1.56
N GLU A 25 53.45 3.28 1.91
CA GLU A 25 54.23 3.07 3.14
C GLU A 25 55.14 1.82 3.22
N GLY A 26 56.45 2.07 3.07
CA GLY A 26 57.56 1.10 3.21
C GLY A 26 58.26 0.81 1.88
N GLY A 27 59.60 0.86 1.87
CA GLY A 27 60.45 0.80 0.67
C GLY A 27 60.16 -0.34 -0.33
N LEU A 28 60.60 -0.16 -1.58
CA LEU A 28 60.26 -0.96 -2.78
C LEU A 28 60.43 -2.50 -2.68
N SER A 29 61.06 -3.06 -1.64
CA SER A 29 61.44 -4.48 -1.57
C SER A 29 60.41 -5.44 -0.94
N HIS A 30 59.25 -4.96 -0.46
CA HIS A 30 58.32 -5.82 0.31
C HIS A 30 56.90 -6.01 -0.25
N ARG A 31 56.59 -5.56 -1.48
CA ARG A 31 55.27 -5.79 -2.10
C ARG A 31 55.16 -7.21 -2.67
N ILE A 32 54.28 -8.05 -2.09
CA ILE A 32 53.98 -9.38 -2.67
C ILE A 32 52.96 -9.21 -3.80
N ASN A 33 53.42 -9.05 -5.05
CA ASN A 33 52.55 -9.01 -6.22
C ASN A 33 52.14 -10.43 -6.64
N GLN A 34 50.87 -10.81 -6.40
CA GLN A 34 50.32 -12.14 -6.71
C GLN A 34 49.30 -12.11 -7.86
N THR A 35 49.22 -11.01 -8.61
CA THR A 35 48.24 -10.82 -9.70
C THR A 35 48.37 -11.85 -10.83
N HIS A 36 49.58 -12.39 -11.03
CA HIS A 36 49.87 -13.43 -12.02
C HIS A 36 49.71 -14.86 -11.50
N LEU A 37 49.43 -15.05 -10.20
CA LEU A 37 49.26 -16.37 -9.58
C LEU A 37 47.79 -16.78 -9.56
N THR A 38 47.16 -16.91 -10.74
CA THR A 38 45.76 -17.34 -10.89
C THR A 38 45.68 -18.65 -11.68
N PRO A 39 44.57 -19.42 -11.54
CA PRO A 39 44.38 -20.64 -12.31
C PRO A 39 44.46 -20.40 -13.84
N THR A 40 44.00 -19.25 -14.33
CA THR A 40 43.95 -18.96 -15.77
C THR A 40 45.29 -18.47 -16.34
N SER A 41 46.13 -17.82 -15.54
CA SER A 41 47.45 -17.32 -15.98
C SER A 41 48.56 -18.36 -15.85
N MET A 42 48.50 -19.26 -14.87
CA MET A 42 49.55 -20.26 -14.62
C MET A 42 49.40 -21.47 -15.55
N LYS A 43 50.04 -21.41 -16.72
CA LYS A 43 50.05 -22.48 -17.74
C LYS A 43 51.01 -23.63 -17.42
N ASN A 44 52.16 -23.34 -16.82
CA ASN A 44 53.14 -24.33 -16.37
C ASN A 44 53.04 -24.45 -14.85
N ARG A 45 52.74 -25.64 -14.33
CA ARG A 45 52.50 -25.88 -12.90
C ARG A 45 53.33 -27.07 -12.45
N HIS A 46 54.32 -26.83 -11.59
CA HIS A 46 55.27 -27.86 -11.16
C HIS A 46 55.09 -28.23 -9.69
N VAL A 47 54.85 -27.22 -8.85
CA VAL A 47 54.74 -27.40 -7.39
C VAL A 47 53.45 -26.77 -6.89
N GLY A 48 52.58 -27.58 -6.28
CA GLY A 48 51.36 -27.09 -5.63
C GLY A 48 51.64 -26.26 -4.38
N LEU A 49 50.58 -25.90 -3.65
CA LEU A 49 50.71 -25.15 -2.40
C LEU A 49 51.66 -25.88 -1.42
N LYS A 50 52.65 -25.16 -0.88
CA LYS A 50 53.60 -25.65 0.12
C LYS A 50 53.77 -24.66 1.26
N VAL A 51 54.40 -25.13 2.34
CA VAL A 51 54.79 -24.34 3.51
C VAL A 51 56.30 -24.20 3.49
N GLU A 52 56.81 -22.97 3.43
CA GLU A 52 58.23 -22.65 3.47
C GLU A 52 58.48 -21.57 4.53
N GLY A 53 59.09 -21.97 5.65
CA GLY A 53 59.20 -21.12 6.83
C GLY A 53 57.81 -20.65 7.31
N SER A 54 57.63 -19.35 7.42
CA SER A 54 56.37 -18.73 7.86
C SER A 54 55.43 -18.33 6.71
N ASN A 55 55.69 -18.75 5.46
CA ASN A 55 54.88 -18.38 4.30
C ASN A 55 54.28 -19.61 3.60
N PHE A 56 53.12 -19.42 2.97
CA PHE A 56 52.67 -20.32 1.92
C PHE A 56 53.43 -19.99 0.61
N THR A 57 53.74 -21.01 -0.18
CA THR A 57 54.27 -20.85 -1.54
C THR A 57 53.40 -21.58 -2.55
N LEU A 58 53.17 -20.99 -3.72
CA LEU A 58 52.48 -21.61 -4.84
C LEU A 58 53.40 -21.55 -6.06
N ASP A 59 53.78 -22.72 -6.59
CA ASP A 59 54.83 -22.86 -7.62
C ASP A 59 56.16 -22.18 -7.26
N GLY A 60 56.52 -22.20 -5.97
CA GLY A 60 57.74 -21.58 -5.43
C GLY A 60 57.64 -20.08 -5.16
N PHE A 61 56.53 -19.41 -5.52
CA PHE A 61 56.32 -18.00 -5.23
C PHE A 61 55.58 -17.80 -3.91
N PRO A 62 55.94 -16.81 -3.07
CA PRO A 62 55.18 -16.46 -1.87
C PRO A 62 53.72 -16.19 -2.20
N PHE A 63 52.83 -16.87 -1.50
CA PHE A 63 51.38 -16.83 -1.72
C PHE A 63 50.67 -16.48 -0.42
N LEU A 64 49.77 -15.51 -0.45
CA LEU A 64 48.94 -15.13 0.69
C LEU A 64 47.50 -15.52 0.38
N ILE A 65 46.94 -16.45 1.14
CA ILE A 65 45.58 -16.92 0.86
C ILE A 65 44.60 -15.89 1.40
N ILE A 66 43.81 -15.29 0.51
CA ILE A 66 42.67 -14.44 0.85
C ILE A 66 41.44 -15.15 0.30
N ALA A 67 40.86 -15.99 1.16
CA ALA A 67 39.76 -16.87 0.85
C ALA A 67 38.43 -16.37 1.42
N GLY A 68 37.34 -16.63 0.71
CA GLY A 68 35.98 -16.42 1.21
C GLY A 68 35.16 -17.68 1.01
N THR A 69 34.35 -18.01 2.01
CA THR A 69 33.51 -19.21 1.96
C THR A 69 32.20 -18.94 1.21
N ILE A 70 31.92 -19.75 0.18
CA ILE A 70 30.63 -19.78 -0.53
C ILE A 70 30.09 -21.22 -0.49
N HIS A 71 28.91 -21.40 0.10
CA HIS A 71 28.17 -22.66 0.06
C HIS A 71 27.32 -22.71 -1.21
N TYR A 72 27.82 -23.35 -2.27
CA TYR A 72 27.14 -23.40 -3.58
C TYR A 72 25.72 -23.97 -3.51
N PHE A 73 25.48 -24.95 -2.63
CA PHE A 73 24.17 -25.57 -2.42
C PHE A 73 23.13 -24.65 -1.74
N ARG A 74 23.53 -23.44 -1.32
CA ARG A 74 22.63 -22.39 -0.77
C ARG A 74 22.38 -21.25 -1.75
N VAL A 75 22.87 -21.37 -2.98
CA VAL A 75 22.82 -20.35 -4.03
C VAL A 75 22.31 -21.02 -5.31
N PRO A 76 21.24 -20.53 -5.94
CA PRO A 76 20.82 -21.05 -7.24
C PRO A 76 21.98 -21.03 -8.24
N ARG A 77 22.13 -22.10 -9.03
CA ARG A 77 23.22 -22.29 -9.99
C ARG A 77 23.43 -21.09 -10.90
N GLU A 78 22.36 -20.43 -11.32
CA GLU A 78 22.39 -19.26 -12.19
C GLU A 78 23.13 -18.07 -11.56
N TYR A 79 23.28 -18.05 -10.24
CA TYR A 79 23.90 -16.97 -9.48
C TYR A 79 25.35 -17.26 -9.07
N TRP A 80 25.86 -18.48 -9.28
CA TRP A 80 27.22 -18.85 -8.88
C TRP A 80 28.30 -17.96 -9.48
N LYS A 81 28.26 -17.71 -10.80
CA LYS A 81 29.23 -16.84 -11.48
C LYS A 81 29.23 -15.43 -10.90
N ASP A 82 28.04 -14.86 -10.70
CA ASP A 82 27.89 -13.52 -10.11
C ASP A 82 28.49 -13.46 -8.70
N ARG A 83 28.24 -14.47 -7.84
CA ARG A 83 28.80 -14.48 -6.47
C ARG A 83 30.31 -14.63 -6.46
N LEU A 84 30.87 -15.45 -7.36
CA LEU A 84 32.31 -15.63 -7.51
C LEU A 84 33.00 -14.38 -8.06
N LEU A 85 32.39 -13.69 -9.03
CA LEU A 85 32.86 -12.40 -9.54
C LEU A 85 32.90 -11.33 -8.44
N LYS A 86 31.85 -11.25 -7.61
CA LYS A 86 31.80 -10.33 -6.46
C LYS A 86 32.87 -10.64 -5.43
N LEU A 87 33.10 -11.92 -5.15
CA LEU A 87 34.20 -12.36 -4.29
C LEU A 87 35.55 -11.89 -4.87
N LYS A 88 35.78 -12.13 -6.17
CA LYS A 88 37.00 -11.72 -6.89
C LYS A 88 37.20 -10.21 -6.90
N ALA A 89 36.15 -9.43 -7.13
CA ALA A 89 36.17 -7.98 -7.13
C ALA A 89 36.55 -7.39 -5.75
N CYS A 90 36.30 -8.12 -4.66
CA CYS A 90 36.73 -7.73 -3.31
C CYS A 90 38.23 -8.01 -3.03
N GLY A 91 39.00 -8.44 -4.04
CA GLY A 91 40.43 -8.74 -3.90
C GLY A 91 40.75 -10.16 -3.42
N PHE A 92 39.74 -11.04 -3.32
CA PHE A 92 39.95 -12.42 -2.91
C PHE A 92 40.58 -13.23 -4.06
N ASN A 93 41.53 -14.10 -3.72
CA ASN A 93 42.20 -14.97 -4.69
C ASN A 93 41.75 -16.42 -4.60
N THR A 94 40.98 -16.77 -3.57
CA THR A 94 40.59 -18.15 -3.25
C THR A 94 39.12 -18.21 -2.82
N VAL A 95 38.43 -19.30 -3.15
CA VAL A 95 37.10 -19.64 -2.61
C VAL A 95 37.19 -20.92 -1.80
N THR A 96 36.61 -20.91 -0.60
CA THR A 96 36.43 -22.12 0.20
C THR A 96 35.03 -22.67 -0.03
N MET A 97 34.92 -23.97 -0.33
CA MET A 97 33.63 -24.63 -0.57
C MET A 97 33.47 -25.91 0.25
N HIS A 98 32.27 -26.15 0.75
CA HIS A 98 31.92 -27.33 1.53
C HIS A 98 30.99 -28.25 0.75
N VAL A 99 31.20 -29.57 0.86
CA VAL A 99 30.39 -30.58 0.17
C VAL A 99 29.49 -31.30 1.19
N PRO A 100 28.17 -31.01 1.21
CA PRO A 100 27.24 -31.60 2.18
C PRO A 100 26.86 -33.02 1.79
N TRP A 101 27.36 -34.03 2.52
CA TRP A 101 27.06 -35.43 2.24
C TRP A 101 25.54 -35.70 2.21
N SER A 102 24.78 -35.14 3.15
CA SER A 102 23.33 -35.32 3.24
C SER A 102 22.55 -34.88 2.00
N HIS A 103 23.06 -33.93 1.22
CA HIS A 103 22.39 -33.44 -0.01
C HIS A 103 22.84 -34.24 -1.22
N HIS A 104 24.10 -34.68 -1.23
CA HIS A 104 24.63 -35.54 -2.27
C HIS A 104 24.15 -36.98 -2.14
N GLU A 105 23.76 -37.45 -0.94
CA GLU A 105 23.17 -38.78 -0.69
C GLU A 105 21.98 -38.69 0.29
N PRO A 106 20.86 -38.04 -0.10
CA PRO A 106 19.70 -37.86 0.76
C PRO A 106 18.97 -39.18 1.04
N GLN A 107 19.09 -40.14 0.12
CA GLN A 107 18.66 -41.53 0.30
C GLN A 107 19.88 -42.43 0.15
N ARG A 108 19.94 -43.48 0.97
CA ARG A 108 21.07 -44.40 1.00
C ARG A 108 21.32 -44.99 -0.39
N HIS A 109 22.56 -44.90 -0.86
CA HIS A 109 23.05 -45.34 -2.17
C HIS A 109 22.52 -44.57 -3.39
N LYS A 110 21.84 -43.43 -3.21
CA LYS A 110 21.40 -42.57 -4.32
C LYS A 110 22.13 -41.24 -4.30
N PHE A 111 23.01 -41.05 -5.28
CA PHE A 111 23.88 -39.90 -5.34
C PHE A 111 23.42 -38.84 -6.37
N TYR A 112 23.47 -37.56 -6.00
CA TYR A 112 23.08 -36.43 -6.86
C TYR A 112 24.25 -35.45 -7.01
N PHE A 113 24.61 -35.11 -8.25
CA PHE A 113 25.71 -34.19 -8.59
C PHE A 113 25.34 -33.27 -9.75
N THR A 114 24.07 -32.85 -9.81
CA THR A 114 23.47 -32.10 -10.92
C THR A 114 22.74 -30.87 -10.40
N GLY A 115 22.40 -29.93 -11.29
CA GLY A 115 21.68 -28.70 -10.90
C GLY A 115 22.47 -27.89 -9.87
N ASP A 116 21.82 -27.50 -8.78
CA ASP A 116 22.43 -26.78 -7.65
C ASP A 116 23.42 -27.63 -6.83
N LEU A 117 23.55 -28.93 -7.13
CA LEU A 117 24.53 -29.85 -6.55
C LEU A 117 25.68 -30.20 -7.51
N ASP A 118 25.80 -29.52 -8.65
CA ASP A 118 26.87 -29.75 -9.61
C ASP A 118 28.19 -29.08 -9.17
N LEU A 119 28.91 -29.77 -8.28
CA LEU A 119 30.18 -29.28 -7.74
C LEU A 119 31.26 -29.11 -8.83
N ARG A 120 31.24 -29.93 -9.91
CA ARG A 120 32.25 -29.82 -10.98
C ARG A 120 32.07 -28.52 -11.75
N ALA A 121 30.83 -28.16 -12.05
CA ALA A 121 30.51 -26.89 -12.67
C ALA A 121 30.92 -25.72 -11.77
N PHE A 122 30.60 -25.76 -10.47
CA PHE A 122 30.98 -24.69 -9.54
C PHE A 122 32.50 -24.48 -9.46
N ILE A 123 33.27 -25.57 -9.34
CA ILE A 123 34.75 -25.53 -9.36
C ILE A 123 35.27 -24.96 -10.68
N SER A 124 34.69 -25.36 -11.81
CA SER A 124 35.10 -24.87 -13.13
C SER A 124 34.83 -23.37 -13.30
N ILE A 125 33.68 -22.88 -12.83
CA ILE A 125 33.35 -21.45 -12.85
C ILE A 125 34.35 -20.68 -11.97
N ALA A 126 34.63 -21.16 -10.75
CA ALA A 126 35.62 -20.52 -9.87
C ALA A 126 37.00 -20.42 -10.55
N SER A 127 37.44 -21.49 -11.21
CA SER A 127 38.70 -21.49 -11.98
C SER A 127 38.68 -20.45 -13.09
N ASN A 128 37.59 -20.37 -13.88
CA ASN A 128 37.47 -19.44 -15.00
C ASN A 128 37.48 -17.97 -14.56
N GLU A 129 36.91 -17.67 -13.39
CA GLU A 129 36.96 -16.33 -12.77
C GLU A 129 38.29 -16.05 -12.03
N GLY A 130 39.28 -16.93 -12.16
CA GLY A 130 40.63 -16.75 -11.63
C GLY A 130 40.72 -16.92 -10.11
N LEU A 131 39.91 -17.79 -9.52
CA LEU A 131 39.92 -18.13 -8.09
C LEU A 131 40.46 -19.55 -7.87
N TRP A 132 41.37 -19.71 -6.92
CA TRP A 132 41.78 -21.01 -6.40
C TRP A 132 40.70 -21.60 -5.48
N VAL A 133 40.76 -22.90 -5.21
CA VAL A 133 39.76 -23.61 -4.39
C VAL A 133 40.41 -24.28 -3.18
N ILE A 134 39.85 -24.00 -2.00
CA ILE A 134 39.99 -24.84 -0.80
C ILE A 134 38.73 -25.70 -0.69
N LEU A 135 38.88 -27.02 -0.74
CA LEU A 135 37.76 -27.96 -0.74
C LEU A 135 37.59 -28.63 0.61
N CYS A 136 36.37 -28.61 1.14
CA CYS A 136 35.97 -29.34 2.35
C CYS A 136 35.00 -30.49 1.95
N PRO A 137 35.50 -31.69 1.61
CA PRO A 137 34.71 -32.78 1.03
C PRO A 137 33.76 -33.50 2.01
N GLY A 138 33.85 -33.25 3.32
CA GLY A 138 33.19 -34.05 4.37
C GLY A 138 34.09 -35.19 4.88
N PRO A 139 33.60 -36.12 5.74
CA PRO A 139 32.19 -36.49 5.86
C PRO A 139 31.32 -35.50 6.64
N TYR A 140 31.90 -34.84 7.64
CA TYR A 140 31.24 -33.79 8.41
C TYR A 140 31.80 -32.44 8.01
N ILE A 141 30.94 -31.55 7.54
CA ILE A 141 31.33 -30.19 7.14
C ILE A 141 30.94 -29.16 8.19
N GLY A 142 30.17 -29.55 9.21
CA GLY A 142 29.59 -28.60 10.15
C GLY A 142 28.71 -27.61 9.41
N SER A 143 28.76 -26.34 9.82
CA SER A 143 27.74 -25.36 9.48
C SER A 143 26.41 -25.71 10.16
N ASP A 144 25.59 -24.71 10.36
CA ASP A 144 24.18 -24.69 10.76
C ASP A 144 23.22 -25.65 9.98
N LEU A 145 23.75 -26.67 9.28
CA LEU A 145 23.02 -27.70 8.54
C LEU A 145 22.52 -28.82 9.45
N ASP A 146 21.43 -29.47 9.00
CA ASP A 146 20.89 -30.67 9.63
C ASP A 146 21.99 -31.74 9.80
N LEU A 147 22.18 -32.18 11.05
CA LEU A 147 23.18 -33.18 11.44
C LEU A 147 24.62 -32.84 10.98
N GLY A 148 24.92 -31.55 10.80
CA GLY A 148 26.21 -31.02 10.33
C GLY A 148 26.60 -31.48 8.91
N GLY A 149 25.59 -31.77 8.09
CA GLY A 149 25.76 -32.26 6.72
C GLY A 149 25.84 -33.78 6.60
N LEU A 150 25.68 -34.55 7.69
CA LEU A 150 25.61 -36.01 7.64
C LEU A 150 24.19 -36.48 7.27
N PRO A 151 24.04 -37.54 6.47
CA PRO A 151 22.72 -38.07 6.14
C PRO A 151 22.03 -38.72 7.34
N SER A 152 20.75 -38.40 7.56
CA SER A 152 19.95 -38.92 8.69
C SER A 152 19.71 -40.44 8.63
N TRP A 153 19.74 -41.05 7.44
CA TRP A 153 19.59 -42.51 7.28
C TRP A 153 20.69 -43.29 8.01
N LEU A 154 21.82 -42.65 8.36
CA LEU A 154 22.84 -43.25 9.23
C LEU A 154 22.30 -43.61 10.62
N LEU A 155 21.33 -42.85 11.14
CA LEU A 155 20.74 -43.06 12.46
C LEU A 155 19.77 -44.26 12.50
N GLN A 156 19.49 -44.91 11.37
CA GLN A 156 18.74 -46.17 11.37
C GLN A 156 19.41 -47.26 12.20
N ASP A 157 20.74 -47.34 12.10
CA ASP A 157 21.52 -48.26 12.93
C ASP A 157 21.42 -47.78 14.39
N PRO A 158 20.78 -48.57 15.29
CA PRO A 158 20.64 -48.18 16.69
C PRO A 158 21.99 -48.08 17.43
N LYS A 159 23.05 -48.69 16.88
CA LYS A 159 24.42 -48.68 17.44
C LYS A 159 25.32 -47.66 16.76
N MET A 160 24.78 -46.80 15.88
CA MET A 160 25.56 -45.80 15.15
C MET A 160 26.38 -44.92 16.09
N LYS A 161 27.65 -44.72 15.74
CA LYS A 161 28.58 -43.79 16.37
C LYS A 161 29.18 -42.90 15.29
N LEU A 162 28.47 -41.82 14.96
CA LEU A 162 28.89 -40.82 13.99
C LEU A 162 30.27 -40.25 14.35
N ARG A 163 31.09 -39.91 13.34
CA ARG A 163 32.43 -39.32 13.53
C ARG A 163 33.38 -40.18 14.39
N THR A 164 33.29 -41.51 14.25
CA THR A 164 34.19 -42.47 14.90
C THR A 164 34.65 -43.57 13.93
N THR A 165 35.58 -44.42 14.36
CA THR A 165 36.02 -45.61 13.60
C THR A 165 35.05 -46.79 13.69
N TYR A 166 33.81 -46.58 14.13
CA TYR A 166 32.76 -47.60 14.09
C TYR A 166 32.60 -48.15 12.66
N LYS A 167 32.59 -49.49 12.53
CA LYS A 167 32.58 -50.19 11.23
C LYS A 167 31.42 -49.75 10.33
N GLY A 168 30.24 -49.52 10.90
CA GLY A 168 29.07 -49.05 10.15
C GLY A 168 29.27 -47.65 9.56
N PHE A 169 29.80 -46.71 10.35
CA PHE A 169 30.05 -45.33 9.91
C PHE A 169 31.18 -45.27 8.88
N THR A 170 32.31 -45.91 9.15
CA THR A 170 33.47 -45.94 8.22
C THR A 170 33.15 -46.62 6.89
N LYS A 171 32.30 -47.67 6.89
CA LYS A 171 31.79 -48.28 5.65
C LYS A 171 31.01 -47.26 4.81
N ALA A 172 30.12 -46.49 5.44
CA ALA A 172 29.34 -45.46 4.75
C ALA A 172 30.23 -44.31 4.23
N VAL A 173 31.20 -43.84 5.04
CA VAL A 173 32.19 -42.83 4.64
C VAL A 173 32.98 -43.27 3.41
N ASN A 174 33.43 -44.53 3.39
CA ASN A 174 34.13 -45.08 2.24
C ASN A 174 33.26 -45.03 0.97
N GLN A 175 31.99 -45.45 1.06
CA GLN A 175 31.07 -45.43 -0.09
C GLN A 175 30.82 -44.02 -0.61
N TYR A 176 30.65 -43.05 0.29
CA TYR A 176 30.54 -41.64 -0.07
C TYR A 176 31.79 -41.15 -0.81
N PHE A 177 32.98 -41.43 -0.27
CA PHE A 177 34.23 -41.04 -0.90
C PHE A 177 34.52 -41.78 -2.21
N ASP A 178 34.09 -43.03 -2.36
CA ASP A 178 34.18 -43.77 -3.63
C ASP A 178 33.37 -43.09 -4.74
N GLN A 179 32.31 -42.35 -4.38
CA GLN A 179 31.52 -41.55 -5.34
C GLN A 179 32.06 -40.13 -5.52
N LEU A 180 32.44 -39.45 -4.43
CA LEU A 180 32.85 -38.05 -4.47
C LEU A 180 34.24 -37.88 -5.09
N ILE A 181 35.24 -38.63 -4.62
CA ILE A 181 36.65 -38.33 -4.91
C ILE A 181 36.99 -38.42 -6.40
N PRO A 182 36.52 -39.43 -7.16
CA PRO A 182 36.76 -39.48 -8.61
C PRO A 182 36.24 -38.25 -9.38
N ARG A 183 35.25 -37.52 -8.82
CA ARG A 183 34.68 -36.32 -9.45
C ARG A 183 35.49 -35.06 -9.18
N ILE A 184 36.22 -35.00 -8.06
CA ILE A 184 37.04 -33.85 -7.64
C ILE A 184 38.53 -34.04 -7.95
N ALA A 185 39.02 -35.29 -8.02
CA ALA A 185 40.42 -35.58 -8.25
C ALA A 185 41.00 -34.95 -9.54
N PRO A 186 40.26 -34.85 -10.66
CA PRO A 186 40.72 -34.15 -11.86
C PRO A 186 40.93 -32.65 -11.68
N PHE A 187 40.34 -32.02 -10.65
CA PHE A 187 40.45 -30.59 -10.39
C PHE A 187 41.57 -30.21 -9.43
N GLN A 188 42.42 -31.18 -9.03
CA GLN A 188 43.59 -30.90 -8.21
C GLN A 188 44.66 -30.12 -8.98
N TYR A 189 45.44 -29.32 -8.27
CA TYR A 189 46.49 -28.49 -8.85
C TYR A 189 47.45 -29.25 -9.78
N GLU A 190 47.90 -30.44 -9.37
CA GLU A 190 48.79 -31.31 -10.18
C GLU A 190 48.16 -31.76 -11.51
N ASN A 191 46.82 -31.76 -11.59
CA ASN A 191 46.06 -32.10 -12.78
C ASN A 191 45.57 -30.83 -13.51
N TYR A 192 46.25 -29.70 -13.35
CA TYR A 192 45.90 -28.39 -13.92
C TYR A 192 44.55 -27.82 -13.44
N GLY A 193 43.97 -28.35 -12.36
CA GLY A 193 42.75 -27.81 -11.76
C GLY A 193 43.00 -26.76 -10.67
N PRO A 194 41.95 -26.10 -10.14
CA PRO A 194 42.06 -25.01 -9.19
C PRO A 194 42.18 -25.44 -7.71
N ILE A 195 42.06 -26.73 -7.37
CA ILE A 195 42.08 -27.18 -5.97
C ILE A 195 43.53 -27.21 -5.48
N ILE A 196 43.87 -26.27 -4.59
CA ILE A 196 45.20 -26.13 -4.01
C ILE A 196 45.32 -26.78 -2.63
N ALA A 197 44.21 -26.95 -1.92
CA ALA A 197 44.20 -27.57 -0.61
C ALA A 197 42.84 -28.24 -0.28
N VAL A 198 42.88 -29.24 0.60
CA VAL A 198 41.71 -30.04 1.02
C VAL A 198 41.66 -30.11 2.55
N GLN A 199 40.54 -29.69 3.14
CA GLN A 199 40.31 -29.82 4.56
C GLN A 199 39.85 -31.25 4.90
N VAL A 200 40.50 -31.92 5.84
CA VAL A 200 40.22 -33.32 6.18
C VAL A 200 38.81 -33.48 6.78
N GLU A 201 38.46 -32.61 7.73
CA GLU A 201 37.12 -32.50 8.32
C GLU A 201 37.02 -31.16 9.07
N ASN A 202 35.80 -30.74 9.45
CA ASN A 202 35.55 -29.52 10.20
C ASN A 202 35.40 -29.74 11.72
N GLU A 203 36.11 -28.95 12.53
CA GLU A 203 35.98 -28.85 14.00
C GLU A 203 35.91 -30.20 14.75
N TYR A 204 36.81 -31.14 14.45
CA TYR A 204 36.80 -32.46 15.10
C TYR A 204 37.30 -32.41 16.55
N GLY A 205 38.17 -31.47 16.90
CA GLY A 205 38.72 -31.33 18.25
C GLY A 205 37.61 -31.19 19.30
N SER A 206 36.56 -30.41 18.99
CA SER A 206 35.39 -30.24 19.85
C SER A 206 34.54 -31.51 20.04
N TYR A 207 34.64 -32.48 19.13
CA TYR A 207 33.94 -33.77 19.23
C TYR A 207 34.81 -34.82 19.95
N HIS A 208 36.01 -35.08 19.41
CA HIS A 208 37.09 -35.92 19.94
C HIS A 208 36.69 -37.18 20.74
N LEU A 209 35.65 -37.91 20.30
CA LEU A 209 35.25 -39.18 20.93
C LEU A 209 36.08 -40.39 20.46
N ASP A 210 36.81 -40.28 19.34
CA ASP A 210 37.68 -41.34 18.82
C ASP A 210 38.96 -40.78 18.18
N LYS A 211 40.07 -40.88 18.90
CA LYS A 211 41.39 -40.38 18.48
C LYS A 211 41.89 -40.95 17.14
N ARG A 212 41.37 -42.11 16.69
CA ARG A 212 41.82 -42.77 15.45
C ARG A 212 41.07 -42.27 14.21
N TYR A 213 39.94 -41.59 14.40
CA TYR A 213 39.02 -41.28 13.32
C TYR A 213 39.59 -40.29 12.29
N MET A 214 40.18 -39.17 12.73
CA MET A 214 40.79 -38.20 11.81
C MET A 214 41.93 -38.81 10.97
N SER A 215 42.73 -39.70 11.56
CA SER A 215 43.77 -40.45 10.85
C SER A 215 43.18 -41.40 9.80
N TYR A 216 42.03 -42.01 10.11
CA TYR A 216 41.28 -42.82 9.16
C TYR A 216 40.76 -41.99 7.98
N VAL A 217 40.13 -40.83 8.21
CA VAL A 217 39.61 -39.96 7.14
C VAL A 217 40.75 -39.47 6.24
N LYS A 218 41.87 -39.03 6.83
CA LYS A 218 43.10 -38.68 6.10
C LYS A 218 43.55 -39.82 5.17
N LYS A 219 43.67 -41.04 5.69
CA LYS A 219 44.06 -42.21 4.90
C LYS A 219 43.06 -42.50 3.78
N ALA A 220 41.77 -42.35 4.05
CA ALA A 220 40.71 -42.58 3.08
C ALA A 220 40.76 -41.60 1.90
N LEU A 221 41.08 -40.32 2.16
CA LEU A 221 41.28 -39.29 1.13
C LEU A 221 42.54 -39.59 0.29
N VAL A 222 43.69 -39.80 0.93
CA VAL A 222 44.97 -40.03 0.25
C VAL A 222 44.94 -41.30 -0.60
N LYS A 223 44.39 -42.40 -0.06
CA LYS A 223 44.29 -43.68 -0.79
C LYS A 223 43.46 -43.56 -2.09
N ARG A 224 42.55 -42.59 -2.16
CA ARG A 224 41.67 -42.35 -3.31
C ARG A 224 42.18 -41.26 -4.25
N GLY A 225 43.42 -40.82 -4.07
CA GLY A 225 44.10 -39.94 -5.02
C GLY A 225 44.04 -38.46 -4.67
N ILE A 226 43.68 -38.08 -3.44
CA ILE A 226 43.88 -36.70 -2.96
C ILE A 226 45.37 -36.49 -2.65
N LYS A 227 45.99 -35.58 -3.41
CA LYS A 227 47.41 -35.20 -3.34
C LYS A 227 47.62 -33.73 -2.95
N ALA A 228 46.58 -32.89 -3.07
CA ALA A 228 46.62 -31.50 -2.61
C ALA A 228 46.98 -31.40 -1.11
N MET A 229 47.48 -30.23 -0.69
CA MET A 229 47.83 -29.99 0.72
C MET A 229 46.62 -30.28 1.63
N LEU A 230 46.81 -31.10 2.65
CA LEU A 230 45.76 -31.40 3.63
C LEU A 230 45.81 -30.41 4.79
N MET A 231 44.64 -30.00 5.28
CA MET A 231 44.50 -29.14 6.45
C MET A 231 43.46 -29.62 7.47
N THR A 232 43.60 -29.22 8.73
CA THR A 232 42.58 -29.32 9.80
C THR A 232 42.13 -27.94 10.23
N ALA A 233 40.95 -27.82 10.86
CA ALA A 233 40.39 -26.53 11.27
C ALA A 233 39.67 -26.64 12.62
N ASP A 234 40.18 -25.94 13.65
CA ASP A 234 39.69 -25.97 15.04
C ASP A 234 39.99 -24.63 15.76
N ASP A 235 39.51 -24.44 17.00
CA ASP A 235 39.82 -23.28 17.85
C ASP A 235 40.46 -23.66 19.21
N GLY A 236 41.02 -22.66 19.90
CA GLY A 236 41.41 -22.75 21.31
C GLY A 236 42.36 -23.92 21.66
N GLN A 237 41.94 -24.74 22.64
CA GLN A 237 42.65 -25.97 23.03
C GLN A 237 42.29 -27.17 22.14
N GLU A 238 41.20 -27.08 21.37
CA GLU A 238 40.71 -28.17 20.52
C GLU A 238 41.62 -28.44 19.32
N ILE A 239 42.41 -27.44 18.90
CA ILE A 239 43.48 -27.56 17.90
C ILE A 239 44.44 -28.71 18.22
N ILE A 240 44.79 -28.92 19.49
CA ILE A 240 45.67 -30.03 19.90
C ILE A 240 44.97 -31.39 19.70
N ARG A 241 43.66 -31.44 19.95
CA ARG A 241 42.84 -32.66 19.84
C ARG A 241 42.52 -33.04 18.40
N GLY A 242 42.37 -32.05 17.52
CA GLY A 242 42.11 -32.22 16.09
C GLY A 242 43.37 -32.43 15.23
N TYR A 243 44.55 -32.16 15.78
CA TYR A 243 45.82 -32.20 15.06
C TYR A 243 46.13 -33.56 14.40
N LEU A 244 46.71 -33.49 13.20
CA LEU A 244 47.22 -34.63 12.45
C LEU A 244 48.66 -34.39 12.00
N ASN A 245 49.53 -35.36 12.22
CA ASN A 245 50.91 -35.29 11.75
C ASN A 245 50.97 -35.12 10.20
N LYS A 246 51.85 -34.25 9.71
CA LYS A 246 52.02 -33.87 8.28
C LYS A 246 50.73 -33.32 7.63
N VAL A 247 49.94 -32.57 8.37
CA VAL A 247 48.74 -31.85 7.93
C VAL A 247 48.80 -30.46 8.56
N ILE A 248 48.54 -29.39 7.81
CA ILE A 248 48.61 -28.03 8.38
C ILE A 248 47.38 -27.76 9.27
N ALA A 249 47.60 -27.19 10.46
CA ALA A 249 46.52 -26.79 11.35
C ALA A 249 46.11 -25.34 11.07
N THR A 250 44.81 -25.12 10.89
CA THR A 250 44.21 -23.78 10.69
C THR A 250 43.35 -23.40 11.88
N VAL A 251 43.19 -22.09 12.12
CA VAL A 251 42.61 -21.57 13.37
C VAL A 251 41.29 -20.85 13.11
N HIS A 252 40.27 -21.15 13.91
CA HIS A 252 39.01 -20.42 13.91
C HIS A 252 39.06 -19.18 14.82
N MET A 253 38.70 -18.01 14.29
CA MET A 253 38.65 -16.72 15.00
C MET A 253 37.29 -16.54 15.71
N LYS A 254 36.99 -17.42 16.67
CA LYS A 254 35.82 -17.27 17.56
C LYS A 254 36.17 -16.58 18.86
N ASN A 255 37.32 -16.94 19.46
CA ASN A 255 37.85 -16.40 20.72
C ASN A 255 39.39 -16.49 20.70
N ILE A 256 40.06 -15.60 19.97
CA ILE A 256 41.52 -15.65 19.85
C ILE A 256 42.17 -15.23 21.17
N LYS A 257 42.88 -16.15 21.80
CA LYS A 257 43.70 -15.91 22.99
C LYS A 257 45.17 -16.15 22.64
N LYS A 258 46.09 -15.48 23.35
CA LYS A 258 47.53 -15.73 23.23
C LYS A 258 47.89 -17.23 23.33
N GLU A 259 47.12 -17.97 24.13
CA GLU A 259 47.28 -19.41 24.31
C GLU A 259 46.97 -20.23 23.05
N THR A 260 46.02 -19.79 22.21
CA THR A 260 45.69 -20.45 20.94
C THR A 260 46.91 -20.47 20.01
N TYR A 261 47.67 -19.37 19.94
CA TYR A 261 48.90 -19.30 19.15
C TYR A 261 50.04 -20.14 19.72
N LYS A 262 50.17 -20.23 21.04
CA LYS A 262 51.15 -21.14 21.67
C LYS A 262 50.83 -22.60 21.37
N ASN A 263 49.55 -22.98 21.45
CA ASN A 263 49.09 -24.33 21.12
C ASN A 263 49.31 -24.66 19.63
N LEU A 264 49.08 -23.70 18.74
CA LEU A 264 49.39 -23.86 17.32
C LEU A 264 50.90 -24.02 17.11
N PHE A 265 51.71 -23.17 17.72
CA PHE A 265 53.16 -23.23 17.64
C PHE A 265 53.72 -24.57 18.17
N SER A 266 53.14 -25.12 19.24
CA SER A 266 53.62 -26.38 19.83
C SER A 266 53.39 -27.62 18.95
N ILE A 267 52.41 -27.59 18.04
CA ILE A 267 52.07 -28.73 17.17
C ILE A 267 52.60 -28.59 15.73
N GLN A 268 52.84 -27.37 15.23
CA GLN A 268 53.32 -27.15 13.85
C GLN A 268 54.56 -26.26 13.73
N GLY A 269 55.13 -25.77 14.84
CA GLY A 269 56.30 -24.91 14.84
C GLY A 269 56.08 -23.57 14.12
N LEU A 270 57.19 -22.91 13.73
CA LEU A 270 57.16 -21.74 12.85
C LEU A 270 56.56 -22.15 11.49
N SER A 271 55.36 -21.66 11.20
CA SER A 271 54.55 -22.01 10.03
C SER A 271 53.60 -20.85 9.69
N PRO A 272 53.09 -20.76 8.44
CA PRO A 272 52.10 -19.76 8.08
C PRO A 272 50.78 -20.01 8.82
N ILE A 273 50.09 -18.92 9.15
CA ILE A 273 48.80 -18.97 9.83
C ILE A 273 47.69 -18.71 8.81
N LEU A 274 46.82 -19.69 8.63
CA LEU A 274 45.54 -19.52 7.92
C LEU A 274 44.42 -19.46 8.96
N MET A 275 43.70 -18.34 8.95
CA MET A 275 42.68 -18.02 9.93
C MET A 275 41.29 -18.01 9.31
N MET A 276 40.37 -18.83 9.84
CA MET A 276 38.96 -18.76 9.53
C MET A 276 38.33 -17.61 10.32
N VAL A 277 37.96 -16.53 9.64
CA VAL A 277 37.36 -15.33 10.23
C VAL A 277 35.84 -15.41 10.18
N TYR A 278 35.20 -15.47 11.34
CA TYR A 278 33.74 -15.43 11.43
C TYR A 278 33.24 -14.00 11.27
N THR A 279 32.33 -13.79 10.33
CA THR A 279 31.72 -12.48 10.07
C THR A 279 30.47 -12.23 10.91
N THR A 280 30.13 -13.14 11.84
CA THR A 280 29.03 -13.04 12.83
C THR A 280 29.42 -13.73 14.15
N SER A 281 28.77 -13.37 15.25
CA SER A 281 29.03 -13.94 16.59
C SER A 281 28.39 -15.32 16.81
N SER A 282 27.33 -15.68 16.08
CA SER A 282 26.69 -17.01 16.12
C SER A 282 25.71 -17.20 14.94
N SER A 283 25.05 -18.36 14.87
CA SER A 283 23.94 -18.62 13.94
C SER A 283 22.61 -18.09 14.50
N ASP A 284 21.81 -17.41 13.68
CA ASP A 284 20.47 -16.99 14.07
C ASP A 284 19.54 -18.20 14.26
N SER A 285 18.81 -18.20 15.38
CA SER A 285 17.87 -19.27 15.74
C SER A 285 16.50 -18.67 16.05
N TRP A 286 15.43 -19.44 15.84
CA TRP A 286 14.08 -18.95 16.09
C TRP A 286 13.88 -18.54 17.57
N GLY A 287 13.24 -17.39 17.79
CA GLY A 287 12.92 -16.82 19.11
C GLY A 287 14.06 -16.06 19.82
N HIS A 288 15.18 -15.80 19.16
CA HIS A 288 16.34 -15.10 19.72
C HIS A 288 16.71 -13.86 18.89
N SER A 289 17.36 -12.88 19.52
CA SER A 289 17.84 -11.65 18.86
C SER A 289 18.84 -11.96 17.75
N HIS A 290 18.78 -11.23 16.64
CA HIS A 290 19.76 -11.34 15.56
C HIS A 290 21.16 -10.97 16.07
N HIS A 291 22.14 -11.85 15.87
CA HIS A 291 23.49 -11.65 16.39
C HIS A 291 24.37 -10.86 15.39
N THR A 292 24.78 -9.64 15.75
CA THR A 292 25.72 -8.82 14.96
C THR A 292 27.08 -8.71 15.65
N LEU A 293 28.15 -8.75 14.86
CA LEU A 293 29.50 -8.43 15.33
C LEU A 293 29.81 -6.96 15.01
N ASP A 294 30.55 -6.27 15.87
CA ASP A 294 31.01 -4.90 15.59
C ASP A 294 32.01 -4.91 14.42
N SER A 295 31.63 -4.24 13.33
CA SER A 295 32.45 -4.17 12.13
C SER A 295 33.76 -3.43 12.36
N HIS A 296 33.80 -2.39 13.20
CA HIS A 296 35.04 -1.64 13.45
C HIS A 296 36.06 -2.48 14.21
N VAL A 297 35.61 -3.25 15.20
CA VAL A 297 36.48 -4.17 15.97
C VAL A 297 37.00 -5.31 15.09
N LEU A 298 36.14 -5.89 14.26
CA LEU A 298 36.55 -6.91 13.29
C LEU A 298 37.60 -6.37 12.33
N MET A 299 37.38 -5.16 11.81
CA MET A 299 38.26 -4.51 10.83
C MET A 299 39.62 -4.16 11.42
N LYS A 300 39.67 -3.65 12.65
CA LYS A 300 40.94 -3.39 13.37
C LYS A 300 41.76 -4.67 13.52
N ASN A 301 41.13 -5.76 13.96
CA ASN A 301 41.81 -7.04 14.16
C ASN A 301 42.32 -7.64 12.84
N VAL A 302 41.52 -7.59 11.77
CA VAL A 302 41.94 -8.06 10.43
C VAL A 302 43.11 -7.24 9.90
N HIS A 303 43.11 -5.93 10.11
CA HIS A 303 44.19 -5.04 9.69
C HIS A 303 45.53 -5.37 10.38
N GLU A 304 45.52 -5.52 11.71
CA GLU A 304 46.71 -5.91 12.48
C GLU A 304 47.25 -7.28 12.04
N MET A 305 46.36 -8.24 11.77
CA MET A 305 46.76 -9.57 11.30
C MET A 305 47.32 -9.57 9.86
N PHE A 306 46.85 -8.65 9.00
CA PHE A 306 47.42 -8.46 7.66
C PHE A 306 48.87 -7.98 7.73
N ASN A 307 49.17 -7.06 8.64
CA ASN A 307 50.55 -6.59 8.90
C ASN A 307 51.46 -7.72 9.39
N LEU A 308 50.90 -8.76 10.01
CA LEU A 308 51.58 -9.98 10.42
C LEU A 308 51.62 -11.09 9.35
N ARG A 309 51.18 -10.79 8.10
CA ARG A 309 51.13 -11.70 6.94
C ARG A 309 50.26 -12.94 7.14
N PHE A 310 49.18 -12.82 7.92
CA PHE A 310 48.25 -13.94 8.08
C PHE A 310 47.45 -14.15 6.81
N SER A 311 47.22 -15.42 6.47
CA SER A 311 46.24 -15.80 5.47
C SER A 311 44.86 -15.87 6.11
N PHE A 312 43.82 -15.52 5.35
CA PHE A 312 42.46 -15.44 5.85
C PHE A 312 41.50 -16.30 5.02
N ASN A 313 40.53 -16.89 5.70
CA ASN A 313 39.33 -17.43 5.10
C ASN A 313 38.11 -16.80 5.79
N PHE A 314 37.40 -15.91 5.11
CA PHE A 314 36.20 -15.29 5.65
C PHE A 314 35.02 -16.26 5.56
N TYR A 315 34.65 -16.81 6.72
CA TYR A 315 33.54 -17.76 6.85
C TYR A 315 32.21 -17.07 6.53
N MET A 316 31.38 -17.77 5.76
CA MET A 316 30.11 -17.26 5.20
C MET A 316 30.25 -15.87 4.55
N PHE A 317 31.29 -15.67 3.71
CA PHE A 317 31.39 -14.45 2.90
C PHE A 317 30.08 -14.20 2.14
N HIS A 318 29.50 -15.26 1.58
CA HIS A 318 28.11 -15.30 1.15
C HIS A 318 27.32 -16.29 2.04
N GLY A 319 26.47 -15.78 2.94
CA GLY A 319 25.69 -16.60 3.89
C GLY A 319 24.68 -17.55 3.23
N GLY A 320 24.19 -17.21 2.03
CA GLY A 320 23.21 -18.02 1.30
C GLY A 320 21.86 -18.14 2.01
N THR A 321 20.97 -18.97 1.45
CA THR A 321 19.66 -19.27 2.03
C THR A 321 19.55 -20.78 2.29
N ASN A 322 19.07 -21.15 3.47
CA ASN A 322 18.76 -22.52 3.86
C ASN A 322 17.40 -22.95 3.25
N PHE A 323 17.33 -23.06 1.92
CA PHE A 323 16.08 -23.42 1.23
C PHE A 323 15.50 -24.76 1.73
N GLY A 324 14.19 -24.80 1.91
CA GLY A 324 13.47 -25.99 2.37
C GLY A 324 13.82 -26.41 3.80
N PHE A 325 14.31 -27.64 3.97
CA PHE A 325 14.49 -28.31 5.27
C PHE A 325 15.95 -28.54 5.65
N ILE A 326 16.89 -27.78 5.11
CA ILE A 326 18.33 -28.07 5.23
C ILE A 326 18.97 -27.55 6.53
N GLY A 327 18.30 -26.62 7.24
CA GLY A 327 18.78 -26.06 8.51
C GLY A 327 18.71 -27.06 9.66
N GLY A 328 19.75 -27.06 10.50
CA GLY A 328 19.85 -27.88 11.70
C GLY A 328 19.37 -27.16 12.97
N ALA A 329 19.90 -27.58 14.12
CA ALA A 329 19.60 -27.00 15.42
C ALA A 329 20.86 -26.83 16.29
N SER A 330 20.78 -25.94 17.28
CA SER A 330 21.80 -25.68 18.30
C SER A 330 21.30 -26.10 19.69
N SER A 331 22.23 -26.44 20.58
CA SER A 331 21.95 -26.85 21.97
C SER A 331 22.44 -25.87 23.04
N LEU A 332 22.91 -24.66 22.67
CA LEU A 332 23.73 -23.84 23.58
C LEU A 332 23.05 -23.41 24.89
N ASN A 333 21.71 -23.33 24.95
CA ASN A 333 20.92 -23.03 26.16
C ASN A 333 19.50 -23.62 26.14
N SER A 334 19.03 -24.04 24.97
CA SER A 334 17.78 -24.77 24.70
C SER A 334 17.88 -25.37 23.29
N TYR A 335 16.98 -26.28 22.91
CA TYR A 335 17.00 -26.88 21.57
C TYR A 335 16.45 -25.88 20.56
N LEU A 336 17.33 -25.24 19.78
CA LEU A 336 16.97 -24.09 18.95
C LEU A 336 17.17 -24.37 17.46
N PRO A 337 16.08 -24.39 16.66
CA PRO A 337 16.18 -24.55 15.22
C PRO A 337 16.75 -23.30 14.55
N VAL A 338 17.57 -23.53 13.53
CA VAL A 338 18.20 -22.48 12.73
C VAL A 338 17.20 -21.82 11.77
N VAL A 339 17.37 -20.53 11.49
CA VAL A 339 16.53 -19.77 10.53
C VAL A 339 16.80 -20.12 9.05
N THR A 340 15.86 -19.78 8.18
CA THR A 340 15.89 -20.07 6.74
C THR A 340 16.81 -19.10 5.96
N SER A 341 16.95 -17.84 6.38
CA SER A 341 17.79 -16.84 5.68
C SER A 341 18.56 -15.95 6.65
N TYR A 342 19.74 -15.50 6.23
CA TYR A 342 20.66 -14.65 7.01
C TYR A 342 20.80 -13.24 6.42
N GLY A 343 20.75 -12.19 7.26
CA GLY A 343 21.38 -10.89 6.95
C GLY A 343 20.56 -9.60 7.16
N LYS A 344 21.07 -8.64 7.96
CA LYS A 344 20.52 -7.27 8.17
C LYS A 344 20.97 -6.24 7.12
N TYR A 345 20.04 -5.43 6.61
CA TYR A 345 20.26 -4.38 5.60
C TYR A 345 20.55 -2.99 6.25
N LEU A 346 21.69 -2.32 5.96
CA LEU A 346 21.99 -0.93 6.37
C LEU A 346 22.66 -0.16 5.20
N TYR A 347 22.21 1.07 4.92
CA TYR A 347 22.73 1.94 3.84
C TYR A 347 23.98 2.72 4.31
N PRO A 348 25.08 2.78 3.55
CA PRO A 348 26.13 3.79 3.66
C PRO A 348 26.06 4.83 2.53
N THR A 349 26.36 6.09 2.87
CA THR A 349 26.25 7.28 2.04
C THR A 349 27.47 7.58 1.15
N GLU A 350 28.54 6.78 1.16
CA GLU A 350 29.81 7.15 0.49
C GLU A 350 30.59 5.93 -0.05
N VAL A 351 30.49 5.62 -1.36
CA VAL A 351 31.44 4.76 -2.09
C VAL A 351 31.61 5.27 -3.54
N PRO A 352 32.84 5.41 -4.08
CA PRO A 352 33.07 5.90 -5.45
C PRO A 352 32.53 4.95 -6.55
N MET A 353 31.99 5.52 -7.63
CA MET A 353 31.23 4.85 -8.70
C MET A 353 31.99 3.87 -9.61
N ALA A 354 33.33 3.83 -9.60
CA ALA A 354 34.09 3.27 -10.73
C ALA A 354 34.24 1.72 -10.78
N GLN A 355 33.76 0.97 -9.79
CA GLN A 355 33.96 -0.50 -9.71
C GLN A 355 32.75 -1.29 -9.17
N GLN A 356 31.51 -0.82 -9.38
CA GLN A 356 30.35 -1.58 -8.93
C GLN A 356 29.96 -2.66 -9.97
N PRO A 357 29.92 -3.96 -9.60
CA PRO A 357 29.32 -4.97 -10.47
C PRO A 357 27.81 -4.73 -10.60
N ASP A 358 27.24 -5.06 -11.77
CA ASP A 358 25.83 -4.83 -12.10
C ASP A 358 24.88 -5.28 -10.98
N TYR A 359 24.04 -4.34 -10.53
CA TYR A 359 23.05 -4.59 -9.50
C TYR A 359 21.91 -5.43 -10.07
N LYS A 360 21.70 -6.65 -9.54
CA LYS A 360 20.51 -7.42 -9.90
C LYS A 360 19.26 -6.75 -9.32
N PRO A 361 18.27 -6.38 -10.14
CA PRO A 361 17.10 -5.67 -9.66
C PRO A 361 16.22 -6.56 -8.78
N VAL A 362 15.73 -5.99 -7.68
CA VAL A 362 14.70 -6.56 -6.81
C VAL A 362 13.36 -5.90 -7.12
N ALA A 363 12.25 -6.61 -6.91
CA ALA A 363 10.91 -6.05 -7.10
C ALA A 363 10.01 -6.30 -5.89
N LYS A 364 9.10 -5.35 -5.65
CA LYS A 364 7.92 -5.55 -4.81
C LYS A 364 6.78 -5.89 -5.76
N TYR A 365 6.25 -7.09 -5.64
CA TYR A 365 5.05 -7.55 -6.35
C TYR A 365 3.79 -7.30 -5.51
N LYS A 366 2.62 -7.28 -6.16
CA LYS A 366 1.33 -7.11 -5.49
C LYS A 366 1.13 -8.22 -4.45
N SER A 367 0.48 -7.88 -3.34
CA SER A 367 0.11 -8.83 -2.29
C SER A 367 -0.75 -9.96 -2.86
N VAL A 368 -0.53 -11.17 -2.36
CA VAL A 368 -1.26 -12.37 -2.77
C VAL A 368 -2.34 -12.69 -1.75
N ILE A 369 -3.57 -12.90 -2.23
CA ILE A 369 -4.68 -13.42 -1.44
C ILE A 369 -4.65 -14.95 -1.54
N THR A 370 -4.71 -15.64 -0.41
CA THR A 370 -4.87 -17.10 -0.39
C THR A 370 -6.35 -17.43 -0.50
N SER A 371 -6.86 -17.50 -1.73
CA SER A 371 -8.29 -17.67 -2.01
C SER A 371 -8.81 -19.08 -1.72
N TYR A 372 -7.91 -20.07 -1.67
CA TYR A 372 -8.28 -21.47 -1.46
C TYR A 372 -7.44 -22.15 -0.38
N PHE A 373 -8.00 -23.15 0.28
CA PHE A 373 -7.31 -23.97 1.25
C PHE A 373 -7.77 -25.44 1.24
N ILE A 374 -6.93 -26.33 1.78
CA ILE A 374 -7.25 -27.74 2.02
C ILE A 374 -6.72 -28.15 3.40
N PRO A 375 -7.59 -28.59 4.34
CA PRO A 375 -7.17 -29.18 5.59
C PRO A 375 -6.26 -30.40 5.39
N LEU A 376 -5.24 -30.56 6.24
CA LEU A 376 -4.39 -31.76 6.23
C LEU A 376 -5.23 -33.03 6.35
N TRP A 377 -6.32 -32.98 7.13
CA TRP A 377 -7.23 -34.09 7.36
C TRP A 377 -7.92 -34.58 6.08
N ASP A 378 -8.24 -33.66 5.18
CA ASP A 378 -8.94 -33.97 3.92
C ASP A 378 -7.99 -34.56 2.87
N ILE A 379 -6.68 -34.34 3.03
CA ILE A 379 -5.64 -34.87 2.15
C ILE A 379 -5.25 -36.30 2.54
N MET A 380 -5.46 -36.69 3.80
CA MET A 380 -5.05 -38.01 4.31
C MET A 380 -5.43 -39.21 3.43
N PRO A 381 -6.64 -39.29 2.83
CA PRO A 381 -7.01 -40.41 1.96
C PRO A 381 -6.16 -40.53 0.68
N TYR A 382 -5.52 -39.45 0.25
CA TYR A 382 -4.74 -39.36 -0.99
C TYR A 382 -3.23 -39.51 -0.76
N LEU A 383 -2.81 -39.65 0.50
CA LEU A 383 -1.42 -39.87 0.85
C LEU A 383 -1.01 -41.33 0.62
N GLU A 384 0.30 -41.58 0.60
CA GLU A 384 0.84 -42.94 0.66
C GLU A 384 0.24 -43.73 1.84
N GLN A 385 0.07 -45.04 1.66
CA GLN A 385 -0.53 -45.92 2.66
C GLN A 385 0.16 -45.79 4.02
N PRO A 386 -0.59 -45.64 5.13
CA PRO A 386 0.00 -45.49 6.44
C PRO A 386 0.72 -46.77 6.88
N ILE A 387 1.82 -46.60 7.60
CA ILE A 387 2.54 -47.70 8.23
C ILE A 387 1.79 -48.10 9.49
N MET A 388 1.32 -49.36 9.53
CA MET A 388 0.68 -49.95 10.70
C MET A 388 1.72 -50.49 11.67
N SER A 389 1.66 -50.09 12.94
CA SER A 389 2.59 -50.59 13.94
C SER A 389 1.96 -50.70 15.32
N ALA A 390 2.35 -51.73 16.08
CA ALA A 390 1.93 -51.88 17.47
C ALA A 390 2.50 -50.79 18.38
N ARG A 391 3.67 -50.22 18.05
CA ARG A 391 4.38 -49.18 18.80
C ARG A 391 4.76 -48.00 17.89
N PRO A 392 5.01 -46.79 18.42
CA PRO A 392 5.53 -45.70 17.62
C PRO A 392 6.86 -46.06 16.94
N ILE A 393 7.06 -45.59 15.69
CA ILE A 393 8.30 -45.73 14.93
C ILE A 393 8.86 -44.33 14.66
N CYS A 394 10.13 -44.09 14.93
CA CYS A 394 10.80 -42.81 14.65
C CYS A 394 11.03 -42.61 13.15
N MET A 395 11.18 -41.36 12.71
CA MET A 395 11.27 -40.98 11.30
C MET A 395 12.32 -41.78 10.51
N GLU A 396 13.50 -41.97 11.09
CA GLU A 396 14.60 -42.64 10.40
C GLU A 396 14.32 -44.14 10.16
N LYS A 397 13.47 -44.77 10.99
CA LYS A 397 13.16 -46.20 10.92
C LYS A 397 11.92 -46.53 10.10
N LEU A 398 11.24 -45.52 9.53
CA LEU A 398 10.08 -45.78 8.68
C LEU A 398 10.49 -46.54 7.41
N SER A 399 9.60 -47.42 6.95
CA SER A 399 9.76 -48.14 5.69
C SER A 399 9.37 -47.28 4.48
N VAL A 400 9.86 -46.04 4.42
CA VAL A 400 9.68 -45.09 3.30
C VAL A 400 11.03 -44.83 2.62
N ASN A 401 11.01 -44.18 1.45
CA ASN A 401 12.22 -43.85 0.69
C ASN A 401 13.14 -45.05 0.45
N GLN A 402 12.53 -46.18 0.03
CA GLN A 402 13.25 -47.45 -0.20
C GLN A 402 14.02 -47.92 1.04
N GLY A 403 13.45 -47.70 2.23
CA GLY A 403 14.07 -48.08 3.51
C GLY A 403 15.14 -47.10 3.99
N SER A 404 15.27 -45.90 3.39
CA SER A 404 16.11 -44.82 3.93
C SER A 404 15.44 -44.05 5.09
N GLY A 405 14.16 -44.31 5.34
CA GLY A 405 13.39 -43.58 6.34
C GLY A 405 13.05 -42.16 5.87
N GLN A 406 12.40 -41.41 6.76
CA GLN A 406 12.04 -40.02 6.54
C GLN A 406 13.12 -39.09 7.10
N SER A 407 13.60 -38.15 6.29
CA SER A 407 14.69 -37.25 6.69
C SER A 407 14.19 -35.93 7.29
N TYR A 408 13.10 -35.37 6.78
CA TYR A 408 12.57 -34.04 7.12
C TYR A 408 11.03 -33.99 6.99
N GLY A 409 10.44 -32.82 7.25
CA GLY A 409 8.99 -32.62 7.20
C GLY A 409 8.30 -32.96 8.52
N TYR A 410 7.12 -33.58 8.41
CA TYR A 410 6.26 -33.95 9.53
C TYR A 410 5.95 -35.44 9.52
N ILE A 411 5.61 -35.98 10.68
CA ILE A 411 5.05 -37.32 10.79
C ILE A 411 3.78 -37.25 11.62
N LEU A 412 2.72 -37.91 11.14
CA LEU A 412 1.44 -37.97 11.84
C LEU A 412 1.27 -39.36 12.43
N TYR A 413 1.15 -39.44 13.75
CA TYR A 413 0.78 -40.66 14.46
C TYR A 413 -0.70 -40.62 14.81
N GLU A 414 -1.47 -41.61 14.37
CA GLU A 414 -2.89 -41.75 14.69
C GLU A 414 -3.11 -43.06 15.47
N THR A 415 -3.91 -42.99 16.53
CA THR A 415 -4.40 -44.17 17.27
C THR A 415 -5.81 -43.89 17.80
N VAL A 416 -6.46 -44.91 18.36
CA VAL A 416 -7.78 -44.81 18.97
C VAL A 416 -7.66 -44.91 20.50
N ILE A 417 -8.45 -44.08 21.19
CA ILE A 417 -8.57 -44.09 22.65
C ILE A 417 -10.04 -44.19 23.04
N PHE A 418 -10.31 -44.75 24.22
CA PHE A 418 -11.67 -45.03 24.72
C PHE A 418 -12.03 -44.17 25.94
N SER A 419 -11.10 -43.37 26.45
CA SER A 419 -11.31 -42.51 27.60
C SER A 419 -10.40 -41.28 27.55
N GLY A 420 -10.81 -40.20 28.22
CA GLY A 420 -9.95 -39.04 28.49
C GLY A 420 -8.96 -39.30 29.62
N GLY A 421 -8.10 -38.32 29.91
CA GLY A 421 -7.12 -38.42 30.99
C GLY A 421 -5.77 -37.79 30.65
N ILE A 422 -4.72 -38.19 31.36
CA ILE A 422 -3.39 -37.59 31.23
C ILE A 422 -2.59 -38.33 30.15
N LEU A 423 -2.33 -37.64 29.04
CA LEU A 423 -1.42 -38.07 27.98
C LEU A 423 0.00 -37.65 28.35
N THR A 424 0.94 -38.59 28.39
CA THR A 424 2.34 -38.35 28.78
C THR A 424 3.31 -38.87 27.72
N SER A 425 4.24 -38.02 27.28
CA SER A 425 5.29 -38.38 26.32
C SER A 425 6.52 -39.01 26.96
N ARG A 426 6.74 -38.80 28.26
CA ARG A 426 7.98 -39.17 28.98
C ARG A 426 9.26 -38.67 28.27
N GLY A 427 9.19 -37.59 27.50
CA GLY A 427 10.31 -37.06 26.71
C GLY A 427 10.58 -37.79 25.39
N HIS A 428 9.68 -38.68 24.95
CA HIS A 428 9.82 -39.38 23.67
C HIS A 428 9.42 -38.54 22.45
N VAL A 429 8.77 -37.38 22.66
CA VAL A 429 8.58 -36.34 21.65
C VAL A 429 9.81 -35.44 21.67
N ARG A 430 10.64 -35.51 20.63
CA ARG A 430 11.95 -34.82 20.61
C ARG A 430 11.88 -33.36 20.21
N ASP A 431 11.01 -32.97 19.30
CA ASP A 431 10.92 -31.58 18.84
C ASP A 431 9.56 -31.01 19.26
N ARG A 432 8.57 -31.01 18.37
CA ARG A 432 7.25 -30.45 18.65
C ARG A 432 6.13 -31.34 18.11
N GLY A 433 5.30 -31.89 19.00
CA GLY A 433 4.15 -32.74 18.67
C GLY A 433 2.83 -32.05 18.99
N GLN A 434 2.07 -31.65 17.97
CA GLN A 434 0.73 -31.10 18.16
C GLN A 434 -0.28 -32.24 18.32
N VAL A 435 -1.07 -32.18 19.39
CA VAL A 435 -2.04 -33.22 19.74
C VAL A 435 -3.43 -32.78 19.33
N PHE A 436 -4.12 -33.65 18.59
CA PHE A 436 -5.48 -33.45 18.13
C PHE A 436 -6.37 -34.62 18.53
N LEU A 437 -7.64 -34.33 18.83
CA LEU A 437 -8.68 -35.30 19.14
C LEU A 437 -9.82 -35.11 18.13
N ASP A 438 -10.09 -36.09 17.27
CA ASP A 438 -11.14 -36.00 16.24
C ASP A 438 -11.04 -34.72 15.37
N GLN A 439 -9.80 -34.23 15.12
CA GLN A 439 -9.41 -32.99 14.42
C GLN A 439 -9.33 -31.72 15.30
N GLN A 440 -9.87 -31.72 16.50
CA GLN A 440 -9.77 -30.58 17.41
C GLN A 440 -8.39 -30.52 18.06
N TYR A 441 -7.76 -29.35 18.00
CA TYR A 441 -6.46 -29.10 18.64
C TYR A 441 -6.58 -29.10 20.17
N ILE A 442 -5.74 -29.89 20.85
CA ILE A 442 -5.71 -30.02 22.31
C ILE A 442 -4.50 -29.28 22.91
N GLY A 443 -3.33 -29.39 22.30
CA GLY A 443 -2.10 -28.81 22.85
C GLY A 443 -0.82 -29.27 22.16
N VAL A 444 0.33 -28.91 22.73
CA VAL A 444 1.66 -29.29 22.24
C VAL A 444 2.38 -30.13 23.29
N LEU A 445 2.97 -31.24 22.84
CA LEU A 445 4.03 -31.96 23.56
C LEU A 445 5.38 -31.59 22.94
N ASP A 446 6.36 -31.26 23.76
CA ASP A 446 7.73 -30.97 23.33
C ASP A 446 8.74 -31.38 24.41
N ARG A 447 9.99 -30.91 24.33
CA ARG A 447 11.03 -31.23 25.33
C ARG A 447 10.68 -30.69 26.73
N SER A 448 9.92 -29.59 26.81
CA SER A 448 9.53 -28.91 28.04
C SER A 448 8.16 -29.42 28.53
N THR A 449 7.17 -29.49 27.65
CA THR A 449 5.81 -29.95 27.95
C THR A 449 5.69 -31.45 27.69
N LYS A 450 5.80 -32.24 28.76
CA LYS A 450 5.77 -33.72 28.67
C LYS A 450 4.39 -34.34 28.88
N GLN A 451 3.40 -33.56 29.30
CA GLN A 451 2.06 -34.03 29.65
C GLN A 451 0.98 -33.08 29.13
N LEU A 452 -0.17 -33.63 28.72
CA LEU A 452 -1.37 -32.90 28.34
C LEU A 452 -2.61 -33.60 28.89
N THR A 453 -3.62 -32.83 29.28
CA THR A 453 -4.92 -33.37 29.68
C THR A 453 -5.81 -33.52 28.44
N ILE A 454 -6.30 -34.74 28.21
CA ILE A 454 -7.29 -35.05 27.18
C ILE A 454 -8.67 -34.89 27.80
N PRO A 455 -9.54 -34.00 27.27
CA PRO A 455 -10.84 -33.71 27.84
C PRO A 455 -11.75 -34.94 27.80
N ARG A 456 -12.72 -34.98 28.71
CA ARG A 456 -13.71 -36.05 28.86
C ARG A 456 -15.11 -35.48 28.66
N GLU A 457 -15.45 -35.03 27.45
CA GLU A 457 -16.82 -34.52 27.20
C GLU A 457 -17.42 -34.97 25.85
N ASN A 458 -18.70 -35.36 25.96
CA ASN A 458 -19.73 -35.74 24.99
C ASN A 458 -19.47 -36.94 24.07
N VAL A 459 -19.61 -38.10 24.70
CA VAL A 459 -19.67 -39.45 24.15
C VAL A 459 -20.97 -39.65 23.36
N SER A 460 -20.92 -39.42 22.05
CA SER A 460 -21.79 -40.13 21.11
C SER A 460 -21.04 -41.23 20.35
N LYS A 461 -19.71 -41.34 20.54
CA LYS A 461 -18.84 -42.32 19.87
C LYS A 461 -18.17 -43.24 20.89
N ASP A 462 -18.12 -44.52 20.58
CA ASP A 462 -17.46 -45.56 21.38
C ASP A 462 -15.92 -45.40 21.45
N TYR A 463 -15.33 -44.61 20.55
CA TYR A 463 -13.89 -44.34 20.50
C TYR A 463 -13.60 -42.94 19.93
N LEU A 464 -12.43 -42.41 20.26
CA LEU A 464 -11.91 -41.13 19.78
C LEU A 464 -10.60 -41.33 19.03
N LYS A 465 -10.39 -40.59 17.93
CA LYS A 465 -9.12 -40.61 17.19
C LYS A 465 -8.15 -39.61 17.79
N LEU A 466 -7.09 -40.12 18.41
CA LEU A 466 -5.97 -39.33 18.90
C LEU A 466 -4.90 -39.22 17.81
N ARG A 467 -4.51 -37.99 17.48
CA ARG A 467 -3.49 -37.69 16.48
C ARG A 467 -2.37 -36.85 17.08
N ILE A 468 -1.13 -37.19 16.75
CA ILE A 468 0.06 -36.44 17.15
C ILE A 468 0.84 -36.10 15.87
N LEU A 469 0.76 -34.82 15.45
CA LEU A 469 1.52 -34.28 14.33
C LEU A 469 2.88 -33.80 14.84
N VAL A 470 3.94 -34.57 14.58
CA VAL A 470 5.30 -34.26 15.04
C VAL A 470 6.08 -33.57 13.93
N GLU A 471 6.53 -32.35 14.23
CA GLU A 471 7.40 -31.54 13.38
C GLU A 471 8.87 -31.88 13.66
N ASN A 472 9.63 -32.21 12.61
CA ASN A 472 11.09 -32.19 12.69
C ASN A 472 11.56 -30.74 12.58
N GLN A 473 12.21 -30.20 13.60
CA GLN A 473 12.75 -28.84 13.64
C GLN A 473 14.26 -28.77 13.28
N GLY A 474 14.79 -29.83 12.67
CA GLY A 474 16.22 -29.99 12.41
C GLY A 474 16.91 -30.73 13.55
N ARG A 475 18.01 -31.42 13.25
CA ARG A 475 18.92 -32.17 14.13
C ARG A 475 20.08 -31.28 14.54
N LEU A 476 20.71 -31.60 15.67
CA LEU A 476 21.90 -30.89 16.15
C LEU A 476 22.98 -30.81 15.06
N ALA A 477 23.40 -29.59 14.73
CA ALA A 477 24.41 -29.33 13.71
C ALA A 477 25.82 -29.68 14.20
N TYR A 478 26.07 -29.61 15.51
CA TYR A 478 27.36 -29.85 16.15
C TYR A 478 27.18 -30.41 17.57
N GLY A 479 28.29 -30.80 18.21
CA GLY A 479 28.31 -31.35 19.56
C GLY A 479 28.35 -32.88 19.62
N GLN A 480 28.50 -33.43 20.82
CA GLN A 480 28.69 -34.87 21.04
C GLN A 480 27.37 -35.66 20.96
N ASP A 481 26.23 -34.99 21.10
CA ASP A 481 24.88 -35.60 21.17
C ASP A 481 24.22 -35.89 19.81
N ILE A 482 24.89 -35.64 18.69
CA ILE A 482 24.33 -35.85 17.33
C ILE A 482 23.83 -37.29 17.08
N ASN A 483 24.33 -38.30 17.81
CA ASN A 483 23.85 -39.69 17.71
C ASN A 483 22.43 -39.91 18.30
N ASN A 484 21.97 -38.98 19.15
CA ASN A 484 20.70 -39.06 19.87
C ASN A 484 19.54 -38.36 19.12
N GLU A 485 19.81 -37.82 17.94
CA GLU A 485 18.91 -36.94 17.18
C GLU A 485 17.95 -37.68 16.22
N ARG A 486 17.41 -38.82 16.66
CA ARG A 486 16.29 -39.48 15.97
C ARG A 486 15.01 -38.68 16.18
N LYS A 487 14.24 -38.46 15.10
CA LYS A 487 13.06 -37.58 15.10
C LYS A 487 11.73 -38.34 15.09
N GLY A 488 10.64 -37.65 15.37
CA GLY A 488 9.33 -38.26 15.59
C GLY A 488 9.14 -38.73 17.04
N LEU A 489 8.35 -39.79 17.23
CA LEU A 489 8.19 -40.46 18.51
C LEU A 489 9.27 -41.53 18.70
N THR A 490 10.14 -41.31 19.67
CA THR A 490 11.31 -42.18 19.93
C THR A 490 11.03 -43.32 20.91
N GLY A 491 9.81 -43.39 21.44
CA GLY A 491 9.36 -44.39 22.41
C GLY A 491 7.85 -44.31 22.64
N ASP A 492 7.36 -45.07 23.61
CA ASP A 492 5.93 -45.20 23.91
C ASP A 492 5.31 -43.89 24.44
N ILE A 493 4.08 -43.61 24.02
CA ILE A 493 3.24 -42.54 24.58
C ILE A 493 2.21 -43.19 25.50
N TYR A 494 1.94 -42.58 26.66
CA TYR A 494 1.09 -43.16 27.69
C TYR A 494 -0.17 -42.33 27.88
N LEU A 495 -1.32 -42.99 28.02
CA LEU A 495 -2.57 -42.40 28.50
C LEU A 495 -2.92 -43.06 29.83
N ASN A 496 -3.08 -42.27 30.91
CA ASN A 496 -3.38 -42.78 32.26
C ASN A 496 -2.40 -43.89 32.70
N LYS A 497 -1.10 -43.68 32.44
CA LYS A 497 0.01 -44.63 32.71
C LYS A 497 0.03 -45.90 31.85
N SER A 498 -0.96 -46.13 30.98
CA SER A 498 -0.99 -47.25 30.04
C SER A 498 -0.42 -46.83 28.67
N PRO A 499 0.45 -47.64 28.05
CA PRO A 499 1.06 -47.27 26.77
C PRO A 499 0.06 -47.43 25.62
N LEU A 500 0.01 -46.44 24.74
CA LEU A 500 -0.82 -46.46 23.54
C LEU A 500 -0.26 -47.43 22.50
N ARG A 501 -1.16 -48.04 21.73
CA ARG A 501 -0.86 -49.11 20.76
C ARG A 501 -1.60 -48.89 19.46
N ARG A 502 -1.33 -49.74 18.46
CA ARG A 502 -2.04 -49.77 17.16
C ARG A 502 -1.97 -48.43 16.43
N PHE A 503 -0.76 -47.93 16.22
CA PHE A 503 -0.52 -46.69 15.50
C PHE A 503 -0.66 -46.89 13.98
N LYS A 504 -1.36 -45.94 13.36
CA LYS A 504 -1.24 -45.58 11.94
C LYS A 504 -0.25 -44.44 11.83
N ILE A 505 0.80 -44.60 11.01
CA ILE A 505 1.88 -43.62 10.91
C ILE A 505 1.96 -43.13 9.47
N TYR A 506 1.75 -41.81 9.27
CA TYR A 506 1.80 -41.17 7.95
C TYR A 506 3.08 -40.34 7.82
N SER A 507 3.85 -40.61 6.77
CA SER A 507 5.01 -39.80 6.38
C SER A 507 4.52 -38.56 5.63
N LEU A 508 4.88 -37.37 6.13
CA LEU A 508 4.52 -36.09 5.51
C LEU A 508 5.81 -35.31 5.21
N GLU A 509 6.58 -35.77 4.23
CA GLU A 509 7.90 -35.19 3.92
C GLU A 509 7.84 -33.75 3.41
N MET A 510 6.68 -33.31 2.92
CA MET A 510 6.49 -31.99 2.28
C MET A 510 7.52 -31.75 1.16
N SER A 511 7.85 -32.81 0.41
CA SER A 511 8.72 -32.72 -0.77
C SER A 511 7.95 -32.11 -1.95
N THR A 512 8.64 -31.68 -3.00
CA THR A 512 7.97 -31.22 -4.23
C THR A 512 7.04 -32.30 -4.81
N LYS A 513 7.43 -33.58 -4.72
CA LYS A 513 6.57 -34.71 -5.12
C LYS A 513 5.31 -34.83 -4.25
N PHE A 514 5.42 -34.49 -2.96
CA PHE A 514 4.28 -34.50 -2.05
C PHE A 514 3.22 -33.47 -2.45
N LEU A 515 3.57 -32.39 -3.17
CA LEU A 515 2.62 -31.35 -3.61
C LEU A 515 2.13 -31.50 -5.05
N GLN A 516 2.65 -32.49 -5.80
CA GLN A 516 2.19 -32.80 -7.15
C GLN A 516 0.90 -33.63 -7.09
N TRP A 517 -0.17 -33.06 -6.55
CA TRP A 517 -1.50 -33.66 -6.55
C TRP A 517 -2.24 -33.27 -7.82
N ASP A 518 -2.52 -34.23 -8.70
CA ASP A 518 -3.49 -34.05 -9.80
C ASP A 518 -4.92 -34.04 -9.26
N ILE A 519 -5.31 -33.01 -8.49
CA ILE A 519 -6.64 -32.96 -7.88
C ILE A 519 -7.27 -31.55 -7.96
N PRO A 520 -7.92 -31.20 -9.08
CA PRO A 520 -8.60 -29.92 -9.25
C PRO A 520 -9.74 -29.64 -8.26
N ASN A 521 -10.34 -30.69 -7.66
CA ASN A 521 -11.63 -30.59 -6.96
C ASN A 521 -11.57 -30.58 -5.42
N MET A 522 -10.39 -30.42 -4.80
CA MET A 522 -10.26 -30.44 -3.33
C MET A 522 -10.07 -29.08 -2.67
N TRP A 523 -9.66 -28.07 -3.44
CA TRP A 523 -9.47 -26.70 -2.96
C TRP A 523 -10.80 -26.07 -2.54
N LYS A 524 -10.90 -25.69 -1.27
CA LYS A 524 -12.08 -25.04 -0.70
C LYS A 524 -11.87 -23.53 -0.65
N PRO A 525 -12.88 -22.69 -0.95
CA PRO A 525 -12.74 -21.25 -0.82
C PRO A 525 -12.53 -20.85 0.65
N VAL A 526 -11.64 -19.89 0.90
CA VAL A 526 -11.41 -19.33 2.24
C VAL A 526 -12.52 -18.32 2.56
N LEU A 527 -13.58 -18.77 3.23
CA LEU A 527 -14.73 -17.92 3.63
C LEU A 527 -14.58 -17.33 5.04
N LEU A 528 -13.83 -18.00 5.93
CA LEU A 528 -13.56 -17.63 7.33
C LEU A 528 -12.16 -18.14 7.74
N GLN A 529 -11.62 -17.65 8.86
CA GLN A 529 -10.32 -18.10 9.39
C GLN A 529 -10.35 -19.59 9.76
N PHE A 530 -9.51 -20.40 9.09
CA PHE A 530 -9.34 -21.82 9.41
C PHE A 530 -8.39 -22.01 10.60
N ARG A 531 -8.75 -22.94 11.50
CA ARG A 531 -7.92 -23.34 12.65
C ARG A 531 -7.50 -24.79 12.49
N GLY A 532 -6.19 -25.02 12.48
CA GLY A 532 -5.57 -26.33 12.31
C GLY A 532 -4.61 -26.37 11.12
N PRO A 533 -3.97 -27.53 10.88
CA PRO A 533 -3.00 -27.70 9.81
C PRO A 533 -3.69 -27.73 8.44
N ALA A 534 -3.33 -26.82 7.54
CA ALA A 534 -3.89 -26.74 6.18
C ALA A 534 -2.89 -26.17 5.17
N PHE A 535 -3.10 -26.52 3.91
CA PHE A 535 -2.44 -25.90 2.76
C PHE A 535 -3.30 -24.78 2.22
N PHE A 536 -2.69 -23.67 1.80
CA PHE A 536 -3.32 -22.47 1.28
C PHE A 536 -2.71 -22.18 -0.08
N LEU A 537 -3.54 -21.89 -1.07
CA LEU A 537 -3.14 -21.59 -2.45
C LEU A 537 -3.43 -20.13 -2.76
N GLY A 538 -2.43 -19.45 -3.31
CA GLY A 538 -2.55 -18.13 -3.92
C GLY A 538 -1.81 -18.05 -5.24
N ILE A 539 -2.07 -16.98 -6.00
CA ILE A 539 -1.41 -16.71 -7.28
C ILE A 539 -0.64 -15.40 -7.20
N LEU A 540 0.67 -15.47 -7.38
CA LEU A 540 1.57 -14.32 -7.47
C LEU A 540 1.72 -13.90 -8.94
N LYS A 541 1.22 -12.72 -9.30
CA LYS A 541 1.34 -12.17 -10.65
C LYS A 541 2.66 -11.44 -10.84
N VAL A 542 3.43 -11.84 -11.85
CA VAL A 542 4.77 -11.32 -12.16
C VAL A 542 4.77 -10.77 -13.59
N GLY A 543 5.35 -9.59 -13.80
CA GLY A 543 5.50 -9.00 -15.14
C GLY A 543 6.48 -9.77 -16.03
N ASN A 544 6.77 -9.24 -17.22
CA ASN A 544 7.59 -9.91 -18.25
C ASN A 544 9.04 -10.24 -17.81
N TYR A 545 9.55 -9.58 -16.78
CA TYR A 545 10.93 -9.74 -16.31
C TYR A 545 10.95 -10.05 -14.81
N PRO A 546 10.96 -11.35 -14.43
CA PRO A 546 11.04 -11.75 -13.03
C PRO A 546 12.32 -11.25 -12.35
N LYS A 547 12.14 -10.64 -11.19
CA LYS A 547 13.16 -10.05 -10.31
C LYS A 547 13.12 -10.71 -8.92
N ASP A 548 14.25 -10.69 -8.23
CA ASP A 548 14.37 -11.18 -6.85
C ASP A 548 13.40 -10.42 -5.91
N THR A 549 12.87 -11.10 -4.89
CA THR A 549 12.01 -10.48 -3.87
C THR A 549 12.11 -11.19 -2.52
N PHE A 550 11.38 -10.72 -1.52
CA PHE A 550 11.28 -11.31 -0.20
C PHE A 550 9.81 -11.52 0.17
N VAL A 551 9.40 -12.76 0.40
CA VAL A 551 8.05 -13.11 0.85
C VAL A 551 7.92 -12.78 2.33
N LYS A 552 6.98 -11.90 2.68
CA LYS A 552 6.67 -11.47 4.05
C LYS A 552 5.32 -12.04 4.44
N LEU A 553 5.31 -12.78 5.53
CA LEU A 553 4.11 -13.30 6.18
C LEU A 553 3.97 -12.45 7.43
N GLU A 554 3.20 -11.36 7.33
CA GLU A 554 3.23 -10.25 8.29
C GLU A 554 3.06 -10.68 9.75
N ILE A 555 3.41 -9.78 10.67
CA ILE A 555 3.12 -9.85 12.10
C ILE A 555 2.86 -8.40 12.48
N ILE A 556 1.65 -8.01 12.87
CA ILE A 556 1.47 -6.96 13.87
C ILE A 556 0.51 -7.42 14.97
N VAL A 557 1.08 -7.69 16.13
CA VAL A 557 0.35 -7.93 17.38
C VAL A 557 0.66 -6.78 18.33
N PHE A 558 -0.38 -6.09 18.80
CA PHE A 558 -0.42 -5.54 20.14
C PHE A 558 -1.58 -6.16 20.91
N GLU A 559 -1.26 -6.59 22.12
CA GLU A 559 -2.10 -7.31 23.07
C GLU A 559 -3.39 -6.55 23.41
N GLU A 560 -4.43 -7.32 23.73
CA GLU A 560 -5.66 -6.85 24.33
C GLU A 560 -5.39 -6.32 25.75
N PHE A 561 -5.70 -5.05 26.01
CA PHE A 561 -6.04 -4.62 27.36
C PHE A 561 -7.52 -4.89 27.62
N LYS A 562 -7.78 -5.49 28.78
CA LYS A 562 -9.05 -6.02 29.26
C LYS A 562 -10.18 -5.00 29.25
N ALA A 563 -11.36 -5.46 28.82
CA ALA A 563 -12.64 -4.83 29.09
C ALA A 563 -13.00 -4.91 30.59
N GLY A 564 -13.62 -3.83 31.08
CA GLY A 564 -14.21 -3.67 32.42
C GLY A 564 -14.03 -2.20 32.84
N THR A 565 -15.06 -1.35 32.85
CA THR A 565 -16.18 -1.44 33.78
C THR A 565 -17.36 -0.60 33.26
N MET A 566 -18.57 -1.12 33.50
CA MET A 566 -19.86 -0.46 33.26
C MET A 566 -20.05 0.80 34.09
N ILE A 567 -20.73 1.81 33.52
CA ILE A 567 -21.58 2.74 34.28
C ILE A 567 -22.93 2.88 33.54
N GLN A 568 -23.98 2.85 34.35
CA GLN A 568 -25.39 2.61 34.08
C GLN A 568 -26.09 3.71 33.26
N PHE A 569 -27.04 3.31 32.42
CA PHE A 569 -28.20 4.13 32.07
C PHE A 569 -29.42 3.61 32.84
N THR A 570 -30.05 4.48 33.63
CA THR A 570 -31.44 4.32 34.12
C THR A 570 -32.17 5.65 34.10
N GLU A 571 -33.21 5.68 33.25
CA GLU A 571 -34.54 6.31 33.31
C GLU A 571 -34.81 7.76 33.80
N LYS A 572 -35.56 8.44 32.90
CA LYS A 572 -36.78 9.27 33.08
C LYS A 572 -36.75 10.54 33.93
N SER A 573 -37.14 11.64 33.27
CA SER A 573 -38.28 12.46 33.71
C SER A 573 -38.87 13.28 32.55
N HIS A 574 -40.21 13.18 32.44
CA HIS A 574 -41.07 14.14 31.75
C HIS A 574 -41.01 15.51 32.45
N LEU A 575 -41.08 16.61 31.70
CA LEU A 575 -41.97 17.74 32.01
C LEU A 575 -42.12 18.64 30.77
N GLY A 576 -43.37 18.98 30.44
CA GLY A 576 -43.79 19.57 29.18
C GLY A 576 -43.50 21.07 29.00
N PHE A 577 -43.68 21.53 27.75
CA PHE A 577 -43.80 22.94 27.42
C PHE A 577 -45.10 23.23 26.68
N THR A 578 -45.86 24.14 27.29
CA THR A 578 -47.18 24.63 26.91
C THR A 578 -47.07 25.70 25.83
N LEU A 579 -47.92 25.58 24.81
CA LEU A 579 -48.24 26.61 23.82
C LEU A 579 -48.64 27.94 24.48
N LYS A 580 -47.99 29.04 24.10
CA LYS A 580 -48.49 30.40 24.33
C LYS A 580 -48.88 31.03 22.99
N LYS A 581 -50.20 31.18 22.80
CA LYS A 581 -50.81 32.19 21.93
C LYS A 581 -50.50 33.58 22.49
N SER A 582 -50.09 34.52 21.65
CA SER A 582 -50.17 35.95 21.93
C SER A 582 -51.05 36.64 20.89
N LYS A 583 -51.97 37.46 21.43
CA LYS A 583 -53.10 38.12 20.78
C LYS A 583 -52.69 39.28 19.87
N GLU A 584 -53.58 39.49 18.90
CA GLU A 584 -53.80 40.70 18.10
C GLU A 584 -53.83 41.99 18.93
N HIS A 585 -53.38 43.08 18.30
CA HIS A 585 -53.85 44.43 18.58
C HIS A 585 -54.31 45.08 17.28
N LEU A 586 -55.60 45.41 17.24
CA LEU A 586 -56.24 46.28 16.26
C LEU A 586 -55.75 47.72 16.44
N ILE A 587 -55.36 48.38 15.35
CA ILE A 587 -55.61 49.81 15.17
C ILE A 587 -56.19 49.99 13.76
N SER A 588 -57.46 50.41 13.75
CA SER A 588 -58.28 50.79 12.63
C SER A 588 -57.79 52.09 11.99
N GLY A 589 -57.73 52.10 10.65
CA GLY A 589 -57.51 53.29 9.83
C GLY A 589 -57.75 52.96 8.35
N GLU A 590 -58.98 52.60 8.00
CA GLU A 590 -59.36 52.44 6.58
C GLU A 590 -59.39 53.81 5.90
N VAL A 591 -58.37 54.09 5.09
CA VAL A 591 -58.52 54.94 3.91
C VAL A 591 -58.56 53.98 2.72
N LYS A 592 -59.72 53.86 2.07
CA LYS A 592 -59.85 53.15 0.79
C LYS A 592 -59.44 54.09 -0.35
N PRO A 593 -58.35 53.83 -1.10
CA PRO A 593 -58.19 54.40 -2.42
C PRO A 593 -58.93 53.50 -3.42
N GLN A 594 -59.86 54.10 -4.16
CA GLN A 594 -60.46 53.48 -5.34
C GLN A 594 -59.34 53.06 -6.32
N LEU A 595 -59.29 51.79 -6.69
CA LEU A 595 -58.52 51.29 -7.84
C LEU A 595 -59.05 51.98 -9.10
N THR A 596 -58.39 53.04 -9.53
CA THR A 596 -58.61 53.63 -10.86
C THR A 596 -58.05 52.66 -11.90
N GLN A 597 -58.92 52.29 -12.85
CA GLN A 597 -58.73 51.29 -13.90
C GLN A 597 -57.74 51.75 -15.00
N ASN A 598 -56.50 52.07 -14.68
CA ASN A 598 -55.47 52.30 -15.69
C ASN A 598 -54.67 51.02 -15.93
N ARG A 599 -55.01 50.29 -17.01
CA ARG A 599 -54.22 49.14 -17.47
C ARG A 599 -52.84 49.59 -17.98
N PHE A 600 -51.78 48.82 -17.74
CA PHE A 600 -50.44 49.16 -18.21
C PHE A 600 -50.30 48.92 -19.72
N ASN A 601 -49.85 49.91 -20.47
CA ASN A 601 -49.56 49.78 -21.90
C ASN A 601 -48.07 50.02 -22.17
N TRP A 602 -47.33 48.95 -22.43
CA TRP A 602 -45.90 48.97 -22.73
C TRP A 602 -45.56 48.40 -24.11
N SER A 603 -46.53 48.32 -25.02
CA SER A 603 -46.28 47.82 -26.40
C SER A 603 -45.13 48.56 -27.07
N HIS A 604 -45.18 49.88 -27.03
CA HIS A 604 -44.15 50.80 -27.56
C HIS A 604 -42.81 50.78 -26.81
N LEU A 605 -42.72 50.11 -25.65
CA LEU A 605 -41.52 50.06 -24.80
C LEU A 605 -40.83 48.69 -24.93
N THR A 606 -40.53 48.29 -26.16
CA THR A 606 -39.73 47.09 -26.46
C THR A 606 -38.38 47.48 -27.06
N PRO A 607 -37.35 46.61 -26.96
CA PRO A 607 -36.04 46.85 -27.56
C PRO A 607 -36.10 47.32 -29.02
N PHE A 608 -36.89 46.69 -29.87
CA PHE A 608 -36.90 47.06 -31.29
C PHE A 608 -37.67 48.35 -31.62
N GLU A 609 -38.72 48.66 -30.87
CA GLU A 609 -39.58 49.83 -31.14
C GLU A 609 -38.99 51.12 -30.56
N LEU A 610 -38.26 51.05 -29.45
CA LEU A 610 -37.69 52.22 -28.81
C LEU A 610 -36.37 52.65 -29.47
N LYS A 611 -36.46 53.59 -30.43
CA LYS A 611 -35.31 54.04 -31.25
C LYS A 611 -34.43 55.10 -30.57
N ASN A 612 -35.00 56.04 -29.80
CA ASN A 612 -34.24 57.11 -29.15
C ASN A 612 -33.80 56.69 -27.74
N ARG A 613 -32.53 56.30 -27.59
CA ARG A 613 -32.02 55.63 -26.38
C ARG A 613 -31.03 56.48 -25.58
N SER A 614 -31.26 57.79 -25.50
CA SER A 614 -30.42 58.72 -24.74
C SER A 614 -30.65 58.66 -23.23
N VAL A 615 -31.88 58.33 -22.79
CA VAL A 615 -32.26 58.21 -21.37
C VAL A 615 -32.66 56.76 -21.09
N GLY A 616 -31.83 56.07 -20.30
CA GLY A 616 -32.07 54.68 -19.86
C GLY A 616 -33.10 54.57 -18.75
N LEU A 617 -33.06 53.47 -18.00
CA LEU A 617 -33.91 53.29 -16.83
C LEU A 617 -33.53 54.33 -15.75
N GLN A 618 -34.50 55.07 -15.22
CA GLN A 618 -34.31 56.07 -14.17
C GLN A 618 -35.30 55.88 -13.02
N ALA A 619 -34.90 56.31 -11.82
CA ALA A 619 -35.76 56.41 -10.65
C ALA A 619 -36.25 57.86 -10.52
N GLU A 620 -37.55 58.09 -10.69
CA GLU A 620 -38.17 59.41 -10.59
C GLU A 620 -39.12 59.51 -9.40
N SER A 621 -39.23 60.73 -8.86
CA SER A 621 -40.22 61.08 -7.84
C SER A 621 -40.73 62.48 -8.14
N ARG A 622 -42.06 62.63 -8.25
CA ARG A 622 -42.73 63.94 -8.35
C ARG A 622 -43.46 64.22 -7.04
N ALA A 623 -43.54 65.50 -6.67
CA ALA A 623 -44.33 65.93 -5.51
C ALA A 623 -45.74 65.33 -5.60
N GLU A 624 -46.20 64.71 -4.50
CA GLU A 624 -47.52 64.05 -4.37
C GLU A 624 -47.71 62.70 -5.08
N SER A 625 -46.66 62.09 -5.66
CA SER A 625 -46.75 60.75 -6.28
C SER A 625 -45.79 59.73 -5.64
N THR A 626 -46.20 58.46 -5.61
CA THR A 626 -45.31 57.32 -5.29
C THR A 626 -44.14 57.28 -6.28
N PRO A 627 -42.88 57.16 -5.82
CA PRO A 627 -41.73 57.05 -6.71
C PRO A 627 -41.88 55.91 -7.72
N TYR A 628 -41.47 56.12 -8.98
CA TYR A 628 -41.64 55.16 -10.07
C TYR A 628 -40.40 55.08 -10.96
N PHE A 629 -40.31 54.02 -11.77
CA PHE A 629 -39.30 53.93 -12.82
C PHE A 629 -39.77 54.60 -14.11
N THR A 630 -38.83 55.18 -14.85
CA THR A 630 -39.03 55.57 -16.25
C THR A 630 -38.02 54.89 -17.15
N LEU A 631 -38.43 54.52 -18.36
CA LEU A 631 -37.55 54.00 -19.41
C LEU A 631 -37.77 54.83 -20.68
N GLY A 632 -36.73 55.48 -21.18
CA GLY A 632 -36.88 56.45 -22.28
C GLY A 632 -37.80 57.63 -21.93
N GLY A 633 -37.93 57.97 -20.64
CA GLY A 633 -38.86 59.00 -20.14
C GLY A 633 -40.31 58.56 -19.96
N HIS A 634 -40.66 57.31 -20.29
CA HIS A 634 -42.01 56.76 -20.11
C HIS A 634 -42.12 56.00 -18.78
N LYS A 635 -43.23 56.16 -18.03
CA LYS A 635 -43.47 55.41 -16.78
C LYS A 635 -43.41 53.90 -17.08
N PHE A 636 -42.52 53.22 -16.37
CA PHE A 636 -42.19 51.81 -16.58
C PHE A 636 -42.29 51.07 -15.24
N ARG A 637 -42.68 49.80 -15.28
CA ARG A 637 -42.64 48.90 -14.11
C ARG A 637 -42.01 47.60 -14.54
N ILE A 638 -41.03 47.14 -13.78
CA ILE A 638 -40.33 45.91 -14.11
C ILE A 638 -41.19 44.74 -13.62
N PHE A 639 -41.65 43.94 -14.58
CA PHE A 639 -42.15 42.59 -14.35
C PHE A 639 -41.04 41.66 -14.84
N GLY A 640 -40.14 41.33 -13.92
CA GLY A 640 -38.94 40.52 -14.17
C GLY A 640 -39.15 39.04 -13.87
N GLY A 641 -38.49 38.18 -14.64
CA GLY A 641 -38.35 36.75 -14.33
C GLY A 641 -36.92 36.28 -14.52
N SER A 642 -36.41 35.52 -13.55
CA SER A 642 -35.04 35.00 -13.59
C SER A 642 -34.96 33.70 -14.40
N ILE A 643 -34.05 33.69 -15.37
CA ILE A 643 -33.69 32.51 -16.19
C ILE A 643 -32.18 32.52 -16.36
N HIS A 644 -31.50 31.44 -15.99
CA HIS A 644 -30.04 31.33 -16.08
C HIS A 644 -29.65 30.54 -17.32
N TYR A 645 -28.98 31.18 -18.27
CA TYR A 645 -28.59 30.56 -19.54
C TYR A 645 -27.68 29.33 -19.35
N PHE A 646 -26.82 29.33 -18.32
CA PHE A 646 -25.93 28.22 -17.99
C PHE A 646 -26.66 26.99 -17.39
N ARG A 647 -27.95 27.11 -17.02
CA ARG A 647 -28.80 26.01 -16.54
C ARG A 647 -29.78 25.47 -17.56
N VAL A 648 -29.80 26.06 -18.76
CA VAL A 648 -30.73 25.70 -19.84
C VAL A 648 -29.90 25.41 -21.08
N PRO A 649 -30.06 24.26 -21.76
CA PRO A 649 -29.40 24.03 -23.04
C PRO A 649 -29.73 25.13 -24.06
N ARG A 650 -28.74 25.56 -24.84
CA ARG A 650 -28.83 26.68 -25.78
C ARG A 650 -30.02 26.59 -26.73
N GLU A 651 -30.30 25.38 -27.22
CA GLU A 651 -31.40 25.09 -28.13
C GLU A 651 -32.78 25.42 -27.53
N TYR A 652 -32.85 25.49 -26.21
CA TYR A 652 -34.08 25.75 -25.47
C TYR A 652 -34.22 27.18 -24.96
N TRP A 653 -33.18 28.02 -25.02
CA TRP A 653 -33.26 29.42 -24.56
C TRP A 653 -34.44 30.17 -25.15
N ARG A 654 -34.67 30.04 -26.46
CA ARG A 654 -35.75 30.73 -27.17
C ARG A 654 -37.12 30.34 -26.63
N ASP A 655 -37.35 29.04 -26.41
CA ASP A 655 -38.61 28.55 -25.86
C ASP A 655 -38.87 29.12 -24.46
N ARG A 656 -37.86 29.09 -23.57
CA ARG A 656 -38.03 29.58 -22.19
C ARG A 656 -38.32 31.08 -22.15
N LEU A 657 -37.61 31.87 -22.97
CA LEU A 657 -37.82 33.31 -23.10
C LEU A 657 -39.18 33.65 -23.73
N LEU A 658 -39.64 32.88 -24.73
CA LEU A 658 -40.99 33.04 -25.30
C LEU A 658 -42.08 32.76 -24.25
N LYS A 659 -41.90 31.73 -23.42
CA LYS A 659 -42.84 31.42 -22.33
C LYS A 659 -42.88 32.51 -21.27
N LEU A 660 -41.73 33.12 -20.93
CA LEU A 660 -41.63 34.30 -20.06
C LEU A 660 -42.43 35.47 -20.64
N LYS A 661 -42.18 35.82 -21.90
CA LYS A 661 -42.89 36.90 -22.60
C LYS A 661 -44.40 36.64 -22.69
N ALA A 662 -44.79 35.42 -23.03
CA ALA A 662 -46.18 35.02 -23.14
C ALA A 662 -46.90 35.13 -21.78
N CYS A 663 -46.24 34.83 -20.66
CA CYS A 663 -46.86 34.94 -19.35
C CYS A 663 -47.25 36.39 -19.00
N GLY A 664 -46.50 37.37 -19.50
CA GLY A 664 -46.77 38.81 -19.30
C GLY A 664 -45.59 39.59 -18.73
N PHE A 665 -44.44 38.93 -18.54
CA PHE A 665 -43.21 39.59 -18.11
C PHE A 665 -42.62 40.44 -19.24
N ASN A 666 -41.96 41.53 -18.86
CA ASN A 666 -41.33 42.48 -19.78
C ASN A 666 -39.80 42.50 -19.68
N THR A 667 -39.24 41.84 -18.67
CA THR A 667 -37.80 41.84 -18.37
C THR A 667 -37.35 40.43 -17.99
N VAL A 668 -36.18 40.01 -18.47
CA VAL A 668 -35.48 38.81 -18.01
C VAL A 668 -34.28 39.22 -17.16
N THR A 669 -34.01 38.44 -16.12
CA THR A 669 -32.84 38.63 -15.24
C THR A 669 -31.95 37.40 -15.33
N THR A 670 -30.63 37.58 -15.42
CA THR A 670 -29.67 36.46 -15.37
C THR A 670 -28.40 36.85 -14.65
N TYR A 671 -27.84 35.89 -13.91
CA TYR A 671 -26.46 35.94 -13.42
C TYR A 671 -25.44 35.58 -14.50
N VAL A 672 -24.15 35.82 -14.21
CA VAL A 672 -22.99 35.39 -15.00
C VAL A 672 -22.03 34.59 -14.12
N PRO A 673 -21.82 33.28 -14.38
CA PRO A 673 -21.02 32.40 -13.52
C PRO A 673 -19.53 32.49 -13.90
N TRP A 674 -18.74 33.23 -13.11
CA TRP A 674 -17.32 33.44 -13.40
C TRP A 674 -16.54 32.12 -13.52
N ASN A 675 -16.75 31.17 -12.61
CA ASN A 675 -16.11 29.86 -12.63
C ASN A 675 -16.27 29.09 -13.95
N LEU A 676 -17.41 29.21 -14.62
CA LEU A 676 -17.64 28.56 -15.91
C LEU A 676 -17.01 29.34 -17.06
N HIS A 677 -16.95 30.68 -16.96
CA HIS A 677 -16.31 31.51 -17.97
C HIS A 677 -14.78 31.53 -17.86
N GLU A 678 -14.20 31.25 -16.70
CA GLU A 678 -12.75 31.19 -16.49
C GLU A 678 -12.36 29.95 -15.67
N PRO A 679 -12.60 28.73 -16.22
CA PRO A 679 -12.35 27.48 -15.49
C PRO A 679 -10.86 27.26 -15.19
N GLN A 680 -9.98 27.87 -15.99
CA GLN A 680 -8.54 27.96 -15.72
C GLN A 680 -8.12 29.42 -15.77
N ARG A 681 -7.19 29.81 -14.90
CA ARG A 681 -6.72 31.20 -14.76
C ARG A 681 -6.23 31.73 -16.12
N GLY A 682 -6.88 32.80 -16.59
CA GLY A 682 -6.61 33.47 -17.87
C GLY A 682 -7.25 32.83 -19.10
N ALA A 683 -7.94 31.70 -18.98
CA ALA A 683 -8.57 31.00 -20.10
C ALA A 683 -10.09 31.23 -20.09
N PHE A 684 -10.55 32.17 -20.92
CA PHE A 684 -11.95 32.58 -20.96
C PHE A 684 -12.78 31.83 -22.02
N ASP A 685 -13.97 31.37 -21.65
CA ASP A 685 -14.94 30.73 -22.56
C ASP A 685 -16.29 31.47 -22.57
N PHE A 686 -16.75 31.80 -23.78
CA PHE A 686 -18.05 32.43 -24.06
C PHE A 686 -18.71 31.75 -25.26
N SER A 687 -18.41 30.48 -25.49
CA SER A 687 -18.96 29.68 -26.60
C SER A 687 -20.12 28.80 -26.13
N GLU A 688 -20.83 28.21 -27.10
CA GLU A 688 -21.88 27.22 -26.84
C GLU A 688 -22.92 27.69 -25.80
N ASN A 689 -23.04 26.96 -24.68
CA ASN A 689 -23.99 27.26 -23.61
C ASN A 689 -23.54 28.42 -22.69
N LEU A 690 -22.34 28.97 -22.90
CA LEU A 690 -21.77 30.11 -22.18
C LEU A 690 -21.77 31.40 -23.01
N ASP A 691 -22.40 31.39 -24.18
CA ASP A 691 -22.53 32.58 -25.04
C ASP A 691 -23.58 33.56 -24.48
N LEU A 692 -23.13 34.39 -23.54
CA LEU A 692 -23.95 35.42 -22.90
C LEU A 692 -24.51 36.41 -23.92
N GLU A 693 -23.72 36.79 -24.93
CA GLU A 693 -24.12 37.78 -25.92
C GLU A 693 -25.33 37.29 -26.72
N ALA A 694 -25.29 36.05 -27.21
CA ALA A 694 -26.41 35.46 -27.93
C ALA A 694 -27.66 35.32 -27.07
N PHE A 695 -27.54 34.93 -25.79
CA PHE A 695 -28.69 34.85 -24.89
C PHE A 695 -29.36 36.22 -24.68
N VAL A 696 -28.56 37.26 -24.43
CA VAL A 696 -29.04 38.64 -24.24
C VAL A 696 -29.67 39.18 -25.51
N LEU A 697 -29.05 38.99 -26.67
CA LEU A 697 -29.61 39.42 -27.97
C LEU A 697 -30.92 38.68 -28.29
N MET A 698 -31.02 37.39 -27.96
CA MET A 698 -32.25 36.62 -28.14
C MET A 698 -33.40 37.15 -27.25
N ALA A 699 -33.11 37.59 -26.03
CA ALA A 699 -34.10 38.28 -25.21
C ALA A 699 -34.59 39.58 -25.87
N ALA A 700 -33.68 40.33 -26.51
CA ALA A 700 -34.05 41.53 -27.26
C ALA A 700 -34.99 41.20 -28.44
N GLU A 701 -34.69 40.17 -29.23
CA GLU A 701 -35.51 39.67 -30.35
C GLU A 701 -36.95 39.35 -29.94
N ILE A 702 -37.12 38.78 -28.75
CA ILE A 702 -38.43 38.39 -28.21
C ILE A 702 -39.17 39.61 -27.62
N GLY A 703 -38.48 40.74 -27.46
CA GLY A 703 -39.04 41.97 -26.90
C GLY A 703 -39.02 42.01 -25.38
N LEU A 704 -37.97 41.44 -24.77
CA LEU A 704 -37.68 41.49 -23.34
C LEU A 704 -36.50 42.43 -23.07
N TRP A 705 -36.57 43.21 -22.00
CA TRP A 705 -35.42 43.93 -21.45
C TRP A 705 -34.58 43.00 -20.57
N VAL A 706 -33.34 43.38 -20.27
CA VAL A 706 -32.42 42.57 -19.46
C VAL A 706 -31.93 43.34 -18.24
N ILE A 707 -31.99 42.70 -17.07
CA ILE A 707 -31.20 43.09 -15.89
C ILE A 707 -30.06 42.08 -15.75
N LEU A 708 -28.83 42.55 -15.90
CA LEU A 708 -27.65 41.69 -15.84
C LEU A 708 -27.05 41.71 -14.42
N ARG A 709 -26.73 40.52 -13.89
CA ARG A 709 -26.11 40.38 -12.56
C ARG A 709 -24.73 39.72 -12.70
N PRO A 710 -23.67 40.50 -13.04
CA PRO A 710 -22.38 39.97 -13.47
C PRO A 710 -21.49 39.38 -12.36
N GLY A 711 -21.88 39.50 -11.09
CA GLY A 711 -21.07 39.03 -9.95
C GLY A 711 -20.07 40.09 -9.45
N PRO A 712 -18.85 39.71 -9.03
CA PRO A 712 -18.15 38.46 -9.38
C PRO A 712 -18.63 37.22 -8.60
N TYR A 713 -19.19 37.39 -7.39
CA TYR A 713 -19.91 36.34 -6.67
C TYR A 713 -21.40 36.47 -6.97
N ILE A 714 -22.05 35.35 -7.31
CA ILE A 714 -23.47 35.32 -7.68
C ILE A 714 -24.33 34.46 -6.76
N CYS A 715 -23.73 33.73 -5.82
CA CYS A 715 -24.42 32.70 -5.04
C CYS A 715 -25.10 31.69 -5.98
N SER A 716 -26.40 31.86 -6.22
CA SER A 716 -27.18 31.13 -7.21
C SER A 716 -27.15 29.62 -7.01
N GLU A 717 -26.77 29.13 -5.82
CA GLU A 717 -26.70 27.71 -5.51
C GLU A 717 -25.81 26.90 -6.48
N ILE A 718 -24.77 27.54 -7.01
CA ILE A 718 -23.74 26.89 -7.81
C ILE A 718 -22.41 26.79 -7.05
N ASP A 719 -21.50 25.96 -7.55
CA ASP A 719 -20.19 25.73 -6.96
C ASP A 719 -19.45 27.05 -6.67
N LEU A 720 -18.93 27.15 -5.43
CA LEU A 720 -18.29 28.33 -4.84
C LEU A 720 -19.01 29.67 -5.11
N GLY A 721 -20.35 29.63 -5.29
CA GLY A 721 -21.17 30.78 -5.63
C GLY A 721 -20.78 31.49 -6.94
N GLY A 722 -20.19 30.73 -7.87
CA GLY A 722 -19.73 31.20 -9.16
C GLY A 722 -18.29 31.71 -9.20
N LEU A 723 -17.53 31.64 -8.11
CA LEU A 723 -16.11 31.98 -8.10
C LEU A 723 -15.26 30.79 -8.56
N PRO A 724 -14.19 30.99 -9.35
CA PRO A 724 -13.34 29.88 -9.79
C PRO A 724 -12.52 29.28 -8.64
N SER A 725 -12.43 27.94 -8.59
CA SER A 725 -11.73 27.23 -7.50
C SER A 725 -10.22 27.50 -7.44
N TRP A 726 -9.59 27.90 -8.55
CA TRP A 726 -8.17 28.27 -8.56
C TRP A 726 -7.86 29.49 -7.68
N LEU A 727 -8.87 30.25 -7.23
CA LEU A 727 -8.71 31.30 -6.22
C LEU A 727 -8.34 30.72 -4.84
N LEU A 728 -8.66 29.45 -4.57
CA LEU A 728 -8.41 28.78 -3.29
C LEU A 728 -6.98 28.21 -3.17
N GLN A 729 -6.17 28.28 -4.23
CA GLN A 729 -4.80 27.78 -4.21
C GLN A 729 -3.90 28.55 -3.24
N ASP A 730 -4.14 29.86 -3.10
CA ASP A 730 -3.52 30.66 -2.05
C ASP A 730 -4.48 30.78 -0.86
N SER A 731 -4.17 30.05 0.22
CA SER A 731 -4.97 30.03 1.44
C SER A 731 -5.06 31.38 2.15
N ASN A 732 -4.25 32.38 1.76
CA ASN A 732 -4.29 33.73 2.35
C ASN A 732 -5.25 34.68 1.64
N VAL A 733 -5.70 34.34 0.43
CA VAL A 733 -6.62 35.20 -0.34
C VAL A 733 -7.97 35.28 0.35
N ARG A 734 -8.44 36.52 0.59
CA ARG A 734 -9.75 36.77 1.21
C ARG A 734 -10.78 37.11 0.15
N LEU A 735 -11.58 36.13 -0.24
CA LEU A 735 -12.65 36.27 -1.23
C LEU A 735 -13.66 37.35 -0.80
N ARG A 736 -14.20 38.08 -1.78
CA ARG A 736 -15.22 39.13 -1.59
C ARG A 736 -14.75 40.27 -0.65
N THR A 737 -13.48 40.62 -0.74
CA THR A 737 -12.87 41.78 -0.05
C THR A 737 -11.95 42.55 -0.99
N THR A 738 -11.39 43.67 -0.54
CA THR A 738 -10.37 44.44 -1.27
C THR A 738 -8.97 43.83 -1.23
N ASP A 739 -8.86 42.54 -0.86
CA ASP A 739 -7.61 41.80 -0.91
C ASP A 739 -7.03 41.78 -2.32
N GLN A 740 -5.74 42.14 -2.43
CA GLN A 740 -5.09 42.37 -3.72
C GLN A 740 -5.18 41.15 -4.65
N GLY A 741 -4.97 39.94 -4.11
CA GLY A 741 -5.01 38.72 -4.91
C GLY A 741 -6.41 38.42 -5.47
N PHE A 742 -7.46 38.81 -4.75
CA PHE A 742 -8.84 38.66 -5.20
C PHE A 742 -9.25 39.75 -6.20
N VAL A 743 -8.99 41.03 -5.89
CA VAL A 743 -9.45 42.13 -6.75
C VAL A 743 -8.72 42.19 -8.08
N GLU A 744 -7.44 41.81 -8.15
CA GLU A 744 -6.72 41.69 -9.42
C GLU A 744 -7.31 40.59 -10.33
N ALA A 745 -7.82 39.50 -9.74
CA ALA A 745 -8.52 38.46 -10.48
C ALA A 745 -9.89 38.94 -10.97
N VAL A 746 -10.64 39.64 -10.11
CA VAL A 746 -11.93 40.26 -10.48
C VAL A 746 -11.75 41.28 -11.61
N ASP A 747 -10.71 42.10 -11.56
CA ASP A 747 -10.41 43.09 -12.59
C ASP A 747 -10.18 42.42 -13.95
N LYS A 748 -9.41 41.33 -14.00
CA LYS A 748 -9.20 40.56 -15.24
C LYS A 748 -10.47 39.93 -15.76
N TYR A 749 -11.28 39.33 -14.89
CA TYR A 749 -12.58 38.80 -15.27
C TYR A 749 -13.48 39.88 -15.87
N PHE A 750 -13.56 41.05 -15.23
CA PHE A 750 -14.35 42.17 -15.73
C PHE A 750 -13.77 42.79 -17.00
N ASP A 751 -12.45 42.80 -17.22
CA ASP A 751 -11.86 43.23 -18.49
C ASP A 751 -12.39 42.40 -19.67
N HIS A 752 -12.58 41.09 -19.46
CA HIS A 752 -13.11 40.19 -20.49
C HIS A 752 -14.64 40.22 -20.59
N LEU A 753 -15.35 40.17 -19.46
CA LEU A 753 -16.81 40.15 -19.44
C LEU A 753 -17.40 41.50 -19.88
N ILE A 754 -16.95 42.61 -19.28
CA ILE A 754 -17.60 43.90 -19.48
C ILE A 754 -17.38 44.41 -20.90
N ALA A 755 -16.24 44.11 -21.53
CA ALA A 755 -16.01 44.41 -22.94
C ALA A 755 -17.11 43.85 -23.87
N ARG A 756 -17.68 42.69 -23.53
CA ARG A 756 -18.80 42.05 -24.26
C ARG A 756 -20.16 42.58 -23.86
N VAL A 757 -20.31 43.02 -22.61
CA VAL A 757 -21.55 43.61 -22.10
C VAL A 757 -21.75 45.04 -22.62
N VAL A 758 -20.68 45.80 -22.84
CA VAL A 758 -20.76 47.22 -23.25
C VAL A 758 -21.65 47.44 -24.48
N PRO A 759 -21.52 46.70 -25.60
CA PRO A 759 -22.39 46.83 -26.77
C PRO A 759 -23.86 46.48 -26.52
N LEU A 760 -24.15 45.71 -25.47
CA LEU A 760 -25.49 45.19 -25.16
C LEU A 760 -26.28 46.11 -24.22
N GLN A 761 -25.67 47.21 -23.77
CA GLN A 761 -26.32 48.23 -22.96
C GLN A 761 -27.41 48.97 -23.73
N TYR A 762 -28.47 49.40 -23.04
CA TYR A 762 -29.58 50.14 -23.60
C TYR A 762 -29.13 51.36 -24.40
N ARG A 763 -28.22 52.18 -23.84
CA ARG A 763 -27.67 53.38 -24.49
C ARG A 763 -26.83 53.07 -25.73
N GLN A 764 -26.38 51.83 -25.89
CA GLN A 764 -25.64 51.35 -27.06
C GLN A 764 -26.52 50.58 -28.05
N GLY A 765 -27.84 50.50 -27.82
CA GLY A 765 -28.77 49.81 -28.71
C GLY A 765 -29.11 48.37 -28.30
N GLY A 766 -28.54 47.84 -27.22
CA GLY A 766 -28.88 46.52 -26.68
C GLY A 766 -30.01 46.53 -25.63
N PRO A 767 -30.39 45.37 -25.05
CA PRO A 767 -31.55 45.28 -24.16
C PRO A 767 -31.21 45.48 -22.66
N ILE A 768 -29.95 45.64 -22.26
CA ILE A 768 -29.58 45.73 -20.85
C ILE A 768 -29.94 47.11 -20.29
N ILE A 769 -30.89 47.16 -19.36
CA ILE A 769 -31.41 48.41 -18.77
C ILE A 769 -30.89 48.67 -17.35
N ALA A 770 -30.35 47.65 -16.68
CA ALA A 770 -29.72 47.77 -15.37
C ALA A 770 -28.67 46.68 -15.16
N VAL A 771 -27.68 46.98 -14.31
CA VAL A 771 -26.60 46.06 -13.94
C VAL A 771 -26.46 46.01 -12.43
N GLN A 772 -26.42 44.81 -11.86
CA GLN A 772 -26.23 44.65 -10.41
C GLN A 772 -24.75 44.71 -10.02
N VAL A 773 -24.47 45.38 -8.90
CA VAL A 773 -23.17 45.43 -8.23
C VAL A 773 -23.14 44.33 -7.16
N GLU A 774 -22.31 43.31 -7.35
CA GLU A 774 -22.17 42.18 -6.41
C GLU A 774 -23.49 41.41 -6.19
N ASN A 775 -23.59 40.61 -5.12
CA ASN A 775 -24.79 39.88 -4.75
C ASN A 775 -24.92 39.65 -3.24
N GLU A 776 -25.97 40.21 -2.64
CA GLU A 776 -26.33 40.04 -1.22
C GLU A 776 -25.15 40.27 -0.27
N TYR A 777 -24.32 41.27 -0.56
CA TYR A 777 -23.11 41.54 0.22
C TYR A 777 -23.41 41.86 1.68
N GLY A 778 -24.58 42.40 2.02
CA GLY A 778 -24.96 42.69 3.39
C GLY A 778 -24.98 41.46 4.30
N SER A 779 -25.23 40.27 3.74
CA SER A 779 -25.13 38.99 4.45
C SER A 779 -23.69 38.57 4.79
N PHE A 780 -22.72 39.12 4.07
CA PHE A 780 -21.30 38.85 4.22
C PHE A 780 -20.58 39.96 5.00
N ASP A 781 -20.70 41.22 4.53
CA ASP A 781 -20.28 42.49 5.14
C ASP A 781 -18.95 42.42 5.91
N LYS A 782 -17.90 41.91 5.25
CA LYS A 782 -16.56 41.78 5.86
C LYS A 782 -15.62 42.94 5.51
N ASP A 783 -15.88 43.66 4.41
CA ASP A 783 -15.05 44.77 3.95
C ASP A 783 -15.89 45.89 3.34
N LYS A 784 -15.97 47.01 4.08
CA LYS A 784 -16.72 48.21 3.68
C LYS A 784 -16.20 48.90 2.41
N TYR A 785 -14.96 48.63 1.98
CA TYR A 785 -14.36 49.25 0.79
C TYR A 785 -14.59 48.43 -0.48
N TYR A 786 -15.00 47.17 -0.34
CA TYR A 786 -15.14 46.25 -1.47
C TYR A 786 -16.31 46.61 -2.40
N MET A 787 -17.51 46.88 -1.85
CA MET A 787 -18.66 47.27 -2.67
C MET A 787 -18.43 48.55 -3.49
N PRO A 788 -17.87 49.65 -2.93
CA PRO A 788 -17.43 50.80 -3.72
C PRO A 788 -16.40 50.45 -4.80
N TYR A 789 -15.47 49.53 -4.51
CA TYR A 789 -14.49 49.09 -5.50
C TYR A 789 -15.16 48.38 -6.69
N ILE A 790 -16.07 47.43 -6.45
CA ILE A 790 -16.80 46.74 -7.53
C ILE A 790 -17.65 47.71 -8.35
N GLN A 791 -18.32 48.66 -7.70
CA GLN A 791 -19.03 49.74 -8.40
C GLN A 791 -18.10 50.51 -9.35
N GLN A 792 -16.93 50.93 -8.86
CA GLN A 792 -15.95 51.65 -9.68
C GLN A 792 -15.36 50.77 -10.78
N ALA A 793 -15.16 49.48 -10.53
CA ALA A 793 -14.65 48.53 -11.52
C ALA A 793 -15.60 48.39 -12.71
N LEU A 794 -16.92 48.36 -12.47
CA LEU A 794 -17.94 48.35 -13.52
C LEU A 794 -18.01 49.68 -14.29
N LEU A 795 -18.04 50.81 -13.56
CA LEU A 795 -18.12 52.15 -14.17
C LEU A 795 -16.91 52.46 -15.06
N LYS A 796 -15.70 52.16 -14.59
CA LYS A 796 -14.45 52.39 -15.35
C LYS A 796 -14.38 51.58 -16.64
N ARG A 797 -15.06 50.44 -16.71
CA ARG A 797 -15.12 49.55 -17.87
C ARG A 797 -16.28 49.85 -18.81
N GLY A 798 -17.01 50.94 -18.57
CA GLY A 798 -18.01 51.46 -19.50
C GLY A 798 -19.45 51.03 -19.20
N ILE A 799 -19.74 50.49 -18.02
CA ILE A 799 -21.14 50.34 -17.58
C ILE A 799 -21.72 51.72 -17.27
N VAL A 800 -22.80 52.08 -17.96
CA VAL A 800 -23.48 53.39 -17.88
C VAL A 800 -24.95 53.30 -17.50
N GLU A 801 -25.51 52.10 -17.47
CA GLU A 801 -26.90 51.85 -17.11
C GLU A 801 -27.13 51.93 -15.59
N LEU A 802 -28.40 51.87 -15.18
CA LEU A 802 -28.76 51.93 -13.76
C LEU A 802 -28.03 50.82 -12.98
N LEU A 803 -27.20 51.21 -12.02
CA LEU A 803 -26.61 50.28 -11.08
C LEU A 803 -27.58 49.99 -9.94
N LEU A 804 -27.64 48.73 -9.50
CA LEU A 804 -28.39 48.33 -8.32
C LEU A 804 -27.61 47.36 -7.41
N THR A 805 -27.96 47.29 -6.12
CA THR A 805 -27.58 46.20 -5.20
C THR A 805 -28.84 45.43 -4.80
N SER A 806 -28.71 44.21 -4.27
CA SER A 806 -29.85 43.43 -3.77
C SER A 806 -29.48 42.72 -2.48
N ASP A 807 -30.31 42.85 -1.44
CA ASP A 807 -30.09 42.21 -0.14
C ASP A 807 -31.41 41.86 0.54
N ALA A 808 -31.39 40.91 1.48
CA ALA A 808 -32.54 40.62 2.33
C ALA A 808 -32.91 41.82 3.24
N LYS A 809 -34.14 41.80 3.78
CA LYS A 809 -34.74 42.90 4.57
C LYS A 809 -33.81 43.55 5.61
N THR A 810 -33.14 42.77 6.44
CA THR A 810 -32.25 43.32 7.49
C THR A 810 -30.86 43.67 6.97
N GLU A 811 -30.39 42.96 5.95
CA GLU A 811 -29.02 43.07 5.44
C GLU A 811 -28.84 44.23 4.44
N VAL A 812 -29.93 44.73 3.86
CA VAL A 812 -29.90 45.88 2.93
C VAL A 812 -29.28 47.14 3.56
N LEU A 813 -29.37 47.30 4.88
CA LEU A 813 -28.73 48.41 5.62
C LEU A 813 -27.20 48.32 5.62
N LYS A 814 -26.62 47.17 5.29
CA LYS A 814 -25.19 46.93 5.22
C LYS A 814 -24.69 46.80 3.77
N GLY A 815 -25.50 46.20 2.89
CA GLY A 815 -25.13 45.95 1.50
C GLY A 815 -25.27 47.15 0.56
N TYR A 816 -26.03 48.20 0.94
CA TYR A 816 -26.23 49.36 0.07
C TYR A 816 -24.98 50.23 -0.08
N ILE A 817 -24.85 50.86 -1.25
CA ILE A 817 -23.81 51.86 -1.51
C ILE A 817 -24.37 53.12 -2.17
N LYS A 818 -23.71 54.25 -1.92
CA LYS A 818 -24.15 55.56 -2.41
C LYS A 818 -24.12 55.62 -3.94
N GLY A 819 -25.14 56.22 -4.53
CA GLY A 819 -25.25 56.38 -5.99
C GLY A 819 -25.78 55.16 -6.74
N VAL A 820 -26.08 54.07 -6.03
CA VAL A 820 -26.66 52.84 -6.56
C VAL A 820 -28.10 52.69 -6.02
N LEU A 821 -28.99 52.05 -6.78
CA LEU A 821 -30.34 51.73 -6.29
C LEU A 821 -30.26 50.51 -5.37
N ALA A 822 -30.75 50.60 -4.14
CA ALA A 822 -30.90 49.42 -3.29
C ALA A 822 -32.17 48.65 -3.70
N ALA A 823 -32.08 47.34 -3.89
CA ALA A 823 -33.23 46.47 -4.07
C ALA A 823 -33.31 45.47 -2.91
N ILE A 824 -34.47 44.87 -2.71
CA ILE A 824 -34.72 43.94 -1.61
C ILE A 824 -35.07 42.54 -2.11
N ASN A 825 -34.63 41.52 -1.38
CA ASN A 825 -34.98 40.12 -1.62
C ASN A 825 -35.95 39.64 -0.52
N ILE A 826 -37.08 39.05 -0.92
CA ILE A 826 -38.15 38.64 0.01
C ILE A 826 -38.83 37.34 -0.41
N GLU A 827 -39.29 36.59 0.58
CA GLU A 827 -40.08 35.38 0.38
C GLU A 827 -41.59 35.66 0.27
N LYS A 828 -42.09 36.70 0.94
CA LYS A 828 -43.51 37.03 0.99
C LYS A 828 -43.73 38.53 1.22
N PHE A 829 -44.87 39.04 0.77
CA PHE A 829 -45.25 40.42 1.07
C PHE A 829 -45.59 40.57 2.56
N GLN A 830 -44.99 41.57 3.21
CA GLN A 830 -45.33 41.99 4.57
C GLN A 830 -45.38 43.52 4.59
N ASN A 831 -46.30 44.11 5.35
CA ASN A 831 -46.50 45.56 5.38
C ASN A 831 -45.24 46.34 5.78
N ASP A 832 -44.40 45.76 6.64
CA ASP A 832 -43.17 46.35 7.15
C ASP A 832 -41.92 45.93 6.35
N ALA A 833 -42.07 45.15 5.28
CA ALA A 833 -40.95 44.57 4.53
C ALA A 833 -40.01 45.64 3.93
N PHE A 834 -40.54 46.83 3.63
CA PHE A 834 -39.82 47.89 2.93
C PHE A 834 -39.34 49.03 3.84
N GLU A 835 -39.61 48.99 5.15
CA GLU A 835 -39.15 50.02 6.11
C GLU A 835 -37.63 50.26 6.05
N PRO A 836 -36.76 49.24 6.01
CA PRO A 836 -35.32 49.45 5.88
C PRO A 836 -34.94 50.17 4.57
N LEU A 837 -35.66 49.88 3.48
CA LEU A 837 -35.45 50.52 2.19
C LEU A 837 -35.84 52.01 2.24
N TYR A 838 -36.93 52.35 2.92
CA TYR A 838 -37.35 53.74 3.10
C TYR A 838 -36.33 54.55 3.90
N ASN A 839 -35.65 53.94 4.88
CA ASN A 839 -34.59 54.60 5.65
C ASN A 839 -33.36 54.96 4.80
N ILE A 840 -33.09 54.19 3.75
CA ILE A 840 -31.92 54.39 2.87
C ILE A 840 -32.27 55.27 1.66
N GLN A 841 -33.46 55.09 1.07
CA GLN A 841 -33.81 55.66 -0.23
C GLN A 841 -35.30 56.04 -0.39
N LYS A 842 -35.86 56.76 0.58
CA LYS A 842 -37.27 57.22 0.61
C LYS A 842 -37.84 57.75 -0.73
N ASN A 843 -37.01 58.42 -1.54
CA ASN A 843 -37.45 59.07 -2.78
C ASN A 843 -37.22 58.23 -4.04
N LYS A 844 -36.94 56.93 -3.91
CA LYS A 844 -36.70 56.01 -5.03
C LYS A 844 -37.79 54.93 -5.10
N PRO A 845 -38.09 54.38 -6.30
CA PRO A 845 -39.04 53.29 -6.46
C PRO A 845 -38.56 52.01 -5.76
N ILE A 846 -39.51 51.19 -5.33
CA ILE A 846 -39.24 49.89 -4.72
C ILE A 846 -39.05 48.86 -5.84
N LEU A 847 -37.98 48.09 -5.72
CA LEU A 847 -37.69 46.93 -6.55
C LEU A 847 -37.42 45.72 -5.65
N VAL A 848 -38.23 44.69 -5.81
CA VAL A 848 -37.95 43.35 -5.28
C VAL A 848 -37.09 42.62 -6.31
N MET A 849 -35.79 42.48 -6.07
CA MET A 849 -34.87 41.86 -7.05
C MET A 849 -34.96 40.34 -7.03
N GLU A 850 -35.21 39.73 -5.88
CA GLU A 850 -35.54 38.31 -5.79
C GLU A 850 -36.81 38.13 -4.96
N TYR A 851 -37.89 37.79 -5.66
CA TYR A 851 -39.06 37.21 -5.04
C TYR A 851 -39.00 35.69 -5.16
N TRP A 852 -38.70 35.02 -4.05
CA TRP A 852 -38.55 33.56 -4.01
C TRP A 852 -39.91 32.86 -4.14
N VAL A 853 -40.24 32.38 -5.35
CA VAL A 853 -41.54 31.73 -5.67
C VAL A 853 -41.58 30.23 -5.38
N GLY A 854 -40.46 29.69 -4.94
CA GLY A 854 -40.26 28.32 -4.51
C GLY A 854 -38.90 28.25 -3.80
N TRP A 855 -38.25 27.10 -3.79
CA TRP A 855 -36.95 26.93 -3.17
C TRP A 855 -36.17 25.78 -3.80
N PHE A 856 -34.85 25.78 -3.65
CA PHE A 856 -33.99 24.70 -4.15
C PHE A 856 -33.93 23.51 -3.17
N ASP A 857 -33.63 22.33 -3.69
CA ASP A 857 -33.52 21.12 -2.89
C ASP A 857 -32.07 20.77 -2.53
N LYS A 858 -31.94 20.01 -1.44
CA LYS A 858 -30.69 19.41 -0.98
C LYS A 858 -30.83 17.89 -1.01
N TRP A 859 -29.75 17.19 -1.31
CA TRP A 859 -29.77 15.73 -1.27
C TRP A 859 -30.16 15.21 0.13
N GLY A 860 -31.19 14.37 0.16
CA GLY A 860 -31.74 13.77 1.38
C GLY A 860 -32.85 14.57 2.09
N ASP A 861 -33.16 15.79 1.65
CA ASP A 861 -34.30 16.57 2.17
C ASP A 861 -35.59 16.30 1.37
N GLU A 862 -36.74 16.70 1.92
CA GLU A 862 -38.01 16.72 1.16
C GLU A 862 -38.01 17.83 0.10
N HIS A 863 -38.70 17.58 -1.01
CA HIS A 863 -38.84 18.56 -2.11
C HIS A 863 -39.60 19.80 -1.62
N ASN A 864 -39.03 20.98 -1.87
CA ASN A 864 -39.61 22.24 -1.45
C ASN A 864 -40.69 22.69 -2.42
N VAL A 865 -41.89 22.97 -1.89
CA VAL A 865 -43.04 23.43 -2.67
C VAL A 865 -43.62 24.67 -2.02
N LYS A 866 -44.07 25.62 -2.85
CA LYS A 866 -44.77 26.83 -2.45
C LYS A 866 -46.11 26.92 -3.15
N ASP A 867 -47.14 27.24 -2.38
CA ASP A 867 -48.51 27.31 -2.87
C ASP A 867 -48.67 28.37 -3.98
N ALA A 868 -49.38 28.00 -5.05
CA ALA A 868 -49.56 28.85 -6.21
C ALA A 868 -50.50 30.04 -5.94
N GLN A 869 -51.44 29.90 -5.01
CA GLN A 869 -52.32 30.99 -4.57
C GLN A 869 -51.55 32.04 -3.78
N ASP A 870 -50.63 31.62 -2.91
CA ASP A 870 -49.77 32.55 -2.16
C ASP A 870 -48.86 33.37 -3.09
N VAL A 871 -48.37 32.75 -4.17
CA VAL A 871 -47.61 33.44 -5.23
C VAL A 871 -48.48 34.46 -5.96
N GLU A 872 -49.69 34.10 -6.37
CA GLU A 872 -50.66 35.01 -7.01
C GLU A 872 -50.99 36.20 -6.10
N ASN A 873 -51.27 35.94 -4.81
CA ASN A 873 -51.61 36.95 -3.82
C ASN A 873 -50.46 37.95 -3.62
N THR A 874 -49.23 37.45 -3.48
CA THR A 874 -48.04 38.29 -3.28
C THR A 874 -47.78 39.18 -4.49
N VAL A 875 -47.85 38.63 -5.71
CA VAL A 875 -47.66 39.42 -6.94
C VAL A 875 -48.79 40.44 -7.13
N SER A 876 -50.03 40.08 -6.77
CA SER A 876 -51.16 41.01 -6.77
C SER A 876 -50.91 42.20 -5.84
N GLU A 877 -50.38 41.97 -4.63
CA GLU A 877 -50.01 43.07 -3.72
C GLU A 877 -48.86 43.92 -4.27
N PHE A 878 -47.85 43.33 -4.91
CA PHE A 878 -46.80 44.11 -5.60
C PHE A 878 -47.40 45.04 -6.66
N ILE A 879 -48.31 44.54 -7.49
CA ILE A 879 -48.97 45.36 -8.53
C ILE A 879 -49.79 46.48 -7.90
N LYS A 880 -50.58 46.15 -6.87
CA LYS A 880 -51.46 47.09 -6.14
C LYS A 880 -50.69 48.21 -5.46
N PHE A 881 -49.54 47.91 -4.87
CA PHE A 881 -48.66 48.89 -4.22
C PHE A 881 -47.61 49.51 -5.15
N GLU A 882 -47.78 49.33 -6.46
CA GLU A 882 -46.92 49.92 -7.48
C GLU A 882 -45.45 49.46 -7.47
N ILE A 883 -45.16 48.32 -6.86
CA ILE A 883 -43.82 47.74 -6.68
C ILE A 883 -43.36 47.05 -7.96
N SER A 884 -42.10 47.31 -8.35
CA SER A 884 -41.43 46.51 -9.38
C SER A 884 -40.85 45.24 -8.76
N PHE A 885 -40.87 44.13 -9.50
CA PHE A 885 -40.41 42.86 -8.95
C PHE A 885 -39.75 41.97 -10.01
N ASN A 886 -38.89 41.08 -9.55
CA ASN A 886 -38.32 40.01 -10.33
C ASN A 886 -38.56 38.66 -9.63
N VAL A 887 -39.22 37.74 -10.33
CA VAL A 887 -39.52 36.39 -9.84
C VAL A 887 -38.24 35.54 -9.89
N TYR A 888 -37.88 34.94 -8.76
CA TYR A 888 -36.74 34.04 -8.61
C TYR A 888 -37.26 32.68 -8.10
N MET A 889 -37.27 31.60 -8.88
CA MET A 889 -36.98 31.49 -10.31
C MET A 889 -38.25 31.54 -11.16
N PHE A 890 -38.19 32.22 -12.31
CA PHE A 890 -39.22 32.01 -13.33
C PHE A 890 -39.03 30.64 -13.98
N HIS A 891 -37.78 30.33 -14.34
CA HIS A 891 -37.37 28.99 -14.76
C HIS A 891 -35.99 28.70 -14.18
N GLY A 892 -35.90 27.69 -13.32
CA GLY A 892 -34.65 27.36 -12.66
C GLY A 892 -33.71 26.50 -13.50
N GLY A 893 -34.20 25.44 -14.13
CA GLY A 893 -33.43 24.55 -15.02
C GLY A 893 -32.65 23.47 -14.26
N THR A 894 -31.41 23.20 -14.70
CA THR A 894 -30.59 22.09 -14.16
C THR A 894 -29.16 22.54 -13.84
N ASN A 895 -28.61 22.08 -12.71
CA ASN A 895 -27.18 22.15 -12.41
C ASN A 895 -26.44 21.02 -13.15
N PHE A 896 -26.11 21.22 -14.42
CA PHE A 896 -25.42 20.18 -15.21
C PHE A 896 -23.99 19.91 -14.73
N GLY A 897 -23.54 18.65 -14.87
CA GLY A 897 -22.17 18.27 -14.48
C GLY A 897 -21.93 18.42 -12.98
N PHE A 898 -20.86 19.12 -12.61
CA PHE A 898 -20.41 19.34 -11.22
C PHE A 898 -20.62 20.79 -10.74
N ILE A 899 -21.55 21.53 -11.34
CA ILE A 899 -21.71 22.97 -11.03
C ILE A 899 -22.61 23.24 -9.82
N ASN A 900 -23.18 22.22 -9.18
CA ASN A 900 -24.06 22.42 -8.03
C ASN A 900 -23.30 23.00 -6.83
N GLY A 901 -23.94 23.89 -6.09
CA GLY A 901 -23.40 24.41 -4.84
C GLY A 901 -23.68 23.51 -3.64
N ALA A 902 -23.41 24.05 -2.46
CA ALA A 902 -23.72 23.44 -1.16
C ALA A 902 -24.11 24.51 -0.13
N THR A 903 -24.72 24.06 0.96
CA THR A 903 -25.03 24.90 2.13
C THR A 903 -24.34 24.37 3.38
N ASN A 904 -24.02 25.24 4.34
CA ASN A 904 -23.44 24.84 5.63
C ASN A 904 -24.11 25.57 6.80
N PHE A 905 -25.28 25.06 7.22
CA PHE A 905 -26.00 25.54 8.41
C PHE A 905 -25.85 24.53 9.57
N GLY A 906 -24.60 24.23 9.93
CA GLY A 906 -24.26 23.22 10.95
C GLY A 906 -23.96 21.83 10.39
N LYS A 907 -24.30 21.58 9.12
CA LYS A 907 -23.90 20.40 8.35
C LYS A 907 -23.73 20.79 6.87
N HIS A 908 -22.66 20.32 6.22
CA HIS A 908 -22.51 20.45 4.77
C HIS A 908 -23.60 19.63 4.07
N LYS A 909 -24.36 20.27 3.16
CA LYS A 909 -25.34 19.60 2.31
C LYS A 909 -25.26 20.11 0.89
N SER A 910 -24.97 19.20 -0.03
CA SER A 910 -24.92 19.47 -1.47
C SER A 910 -26.33 19.69 -2.04
N ILE A 911 -26.42 20.65 -2.95
CA ILE A 911 -27.66 21.01 -3.64
C ILE A 911 -27.95 19.97 -4.72
N ALA A 912 -29.23 19.68 -4.93
CA ALA A 912 -29.65 18.71 -5.94
C ALA A 912 -29.25 19.14 -7.36
N THR A 913 -29.12 18.15 -8.25
CA THR A 913 -28.86 18.39 -9.68
C THR A 913 -30.01 19.15 -10.33
N SER A 914 -31.25 18.74 -10.04
CA SER A 914 -32.42 19.50 -10.46
C SER A 914 -32.41 20.86 -9.79
N TYR A 915 -32.62 21.90 -10.59
CA TYR A 915 -32.87 23.24 -10.10
C TYR A 915 -34.27 23.67 -10.55
N ASP A 916 -35.24 22.73 -10.53
CA ASP A 916 -36.66 23.01 -10.80
C ASP A 916 -37.17 24.18 -9.95
N TYR A 917 -36.75 24.22 -8.69
CA TYR A 917 -37.03 25.27 -7.72
C TYR A 917 -38.51 25.37 -7.31
N ASP A 918 -39.38 24.47 -7.78
CA ASP A 918 -40.82 24.70 -7.83
C ASP A 918 -41.13 26.07 -8.48
N ALA A 919 -40.43 26.35 -9.58
CA ALA A 919 -40.50 27.61 -10.30
C ALA A 919 -41.82 27.78 -11.07
N VAL A 920 -41.96 28.93 -11.74
CA VAL A 920 -43.12 29.18 -12.61
C VAL A 920 -43.16 28.21 -13.80
N LEU A 921 -42.01 27.79 -14.30
CA LEU A 921 -41.86 26.68 -15.23
C LEU A 921 -41.06 25.55 -14.58
N THR A 922 -41.43 24.29 -14.86
CA THR A 922 -40.67 23.14 -14.39
C THR A 922 -39.23 23.12 -14.94
N GLU A 923 -38.38 22.22 -14.46
CA GLU A 923 -37.02 21.96 -14.97
C GLU A 923 -37.01 21.69 -16.49
N ALA A 924 -38.01 20.98 -17.02
CA ALA A 924 -38.14 20.72 -18.45
C ALA A 924 -38.75 21.90 -19.24
N GLY A 925 -39.17 22.97 -18.56
CA GLY A 925 -39.81 24.14 -19.15
C GLY A 925 -41.32 23.98 -19.37
N ASP A 926 -41.99 23.09 -18.64
CA ASP A 926 -43.44 22.90 -18.75
C ASP A 926 -44.22 23.93 -17.92
N TYR A 927 -45.47 24.19 -18.31
CA TYR A 927 -46.35 25.10 -17.59
C TYR A 927 -46.81 24.48 -16.26
N THR A 928 -46.88 25.32 -15.23
CA THR A 928 -47.36 24.96 -13.89
C THR A 928 -48.66 25.68 -13.55
N GLU A 929 -49.28 25.36 -12.42
CA GLU A 929 -50.41 26.14 -11.89
C GLU A 929 -50.01 27.61 -11.64
N LYS A 930 -48.80 27.85 -11.11
CA LYS A 930 -48.25 29.20 -10.90
C LYS A 930 -48.21 29.99 -12.21
N TYR A 931 -47.78 29.35 -13.31
CA TYR A 931 -47.77 29.99 -14.63
C TYR A 931 -49.15 30.50 -15.03
N PHE A 932 -50.18 29.65 -14.95
CA PHE A 932 -51.52 30.03 -15.38
C PHE A 932 -52.16 31.08 -14.47
N LYS A 933 -51.93 31.04 -13.15
CA LYS A 933 -52.38 32.07 -12.22
C LYS A 933 -51.74 33.43 -12.50
N LEU A 934 -50.41 33.47 -12.64
CA LEU A 934 -49.70 34.70 -12.98
C LEU A 934 -50.11 35.25 -14.35
N ARG A 935 -50.23 34.39 -15.36
CA ARG A 935 -50.70 34.78 -16.69
C ARG A 935 -52.11 35.39 -16.64
N LYS A 936 -53.03 34.78 -15.88
CA LYS A 936 -54.38 35.30 -15.68
C LYS A 936 -54.36 36.67 -14.99
N LEU A 937 -53.58 36.80 -13.92
CA LEU A 937 -53.41 38.06 -13.19
C LEU A 937 -52.86 39.16 -14.10
N PHE A 938 -51.80 38.90 -14.87
CA PHE A 938 -51.23 39.87 -15.79
C PHE A 938 -52.19 40.25 -16.92
N GLY A 939 -52.97 39.29 -17.43
CA GLY A 939 -54.02 39.56 -18.42
C GLY A 939 -55.11 40.52 -17.94
N SER A 940 -55.31 40.65 -16.61
CA SER A 940 -56.26 41.60 -16.03
C SER A 940 -55.74 43.04 -15.90
N VAL A 941 -54.41 43.21 -15.84
CA VAL A 941 -53.77 44.53 -15.58
C VAL A 941 -53.05 45.11 -16.79
N LEU A 942 -52.72 44.30 -17.81
CA LEU A 942 -52.10 44.76 -19.04
C LEU A 942 -53.18 45.21 -20.06
N ALA A 943 -52.88 46.28 -20.81
CA ALA A 943 -53.83 46.88 -21.74
C ALA A 943 -54.04 46.04 -23.01
N LEU A 944 -53.00 45.29 -23.43
CA LEU A 944 -53.03 44.44 -24.60
C LEU A 944 -53.22 42.97 -24.24
N PRO A 945 -53.83 42.16 -25.13
CA PRO A 945 -53.87 40.72 -24.99
C PRO A 945 -52.46 40.12 -24.87
N LEU A 946 -52.31 39.14 -23.97
CA LEU A 946 -51.07 38.41 -23.82
C LEU A 946 -50.78 37.55 -25.06
N PRO A 947 -49.49 37.39 -25.47
CA PRO A 947 -49.12 36.54 -26.60
C PRO A 947 -49.62 35.10 -26.46
N HIS A 948 -49.81 34.40 -27.58
CA HIS A 948 -50.16 32.98 -27.59
C HIS A 948 -49.13 32.14 -26.81
N LEU A 949 -49.60 31.05 -26.20
CA LEU A 949 -48.73 30.12 -25.49
C LEU A 949 -47.85 29.37 -26.51
N PRO A 950 -46.52 29.35 -26.32
CA PRO A 950 -45.65 28.44 -27.04
C PRO A 950 -46.08 26.97 -26.88
N GLU A 951 -45.84 26.16 -27.90
CA GLU A 951 -46.13 24.72 -27.87
C GLU A 951 -45.29 23.99 -26.82
N LEU A 952 -45.84 22.91 -26.27
CA LEU A 952 -45.10 22.07 -25.33
C LEU A 952 -44.10 21.20 -26.09
N THR A 953 -42.88 21.11 -25.57
CA THR A 953 -41.88 20.18 -26.09
C THR A 953 -42.34 18.74 -25.89
N PRO A 954 -42.43 17.91 -26.95
CA PRO A 954 -42.81 16.51 -26.84
C PRO A 954 -41.87 15.73 -25.91
N LYS A 955 -42.44 14.79 -25.15
CA LYS A 955 -41.70 13.88 -24.26
C LYS A 955 -41.91 12.44 -24.74
N ALA A 956 -40.85 11.63 -24.70
CA ALA A 956 -40.89 10.24 -25.12
C ALA A 956 -40.37 9.33 -24.00
N VAL A 957 -40.95 8.12 -23.92
CA VAL A 957 -40.43 7.03 -23.09
C VAL A 957 -39.66 6.08 -23.99
N TYR A 958 -38.37 5.88 -23.71
CA TYR A 958 -37.53 4.93 -24.44
C TYR A 958 -37.52 3.56 -23.72
N PRO A 959 -37.28 2.44 -24.43
CA PRO A 959 -37.17 1.13 -23.81
C PRO A 959 -36.05 1.04 -22.77
N SER A 960 -36.25 0.25 -21.71
CA SER A 960 -35.22 0.00 -20.70
C SER A 960 -33.96 -0.60 -21.32
N MET A 961 -32.81 0.02 -21.04
CA MET A 961 -31.51 -0.46 -21.49
C MET A 961 -30.74 -1.08 -20.33
N ARG A 962 -30.12 -2.24 -20.56
CA ARG A 962 -29.20 -2.85 -19.59
C ARG A 962 -27.76 -2.55 -20.01
N PRO A 963 -26.91 -1.99 -19.12
CA PRO A 963 -25.49 -1.84 -19.40
C PRO A 963 -24.88 -3.22 -19.74
N SER A 964 -24.31 -3.34 -20.94
CA SER A 964 -23.76 -4.62 -21.43
C SER A 964 -22.27 -4.80 -21.11
N PHE A 965 -21.59 -3.70 -20.75
CA PHE A 965 -20.17 -3.67 -20.44
C PHE A 965 -19.92 -2.85 -19.18
N HIS A 966 -18.86 -3.18 -18.44
CA HIS A 966 -18.37 -2.38 -17.31
C HIS A 966 -16.84 -2.35 -17.37
N LEU A 967 -16.25 -1.26 -16.88
CA LEU A 967 -14.81 -1.10 -16.75
C LEU A 967 -14.51 -0.70 -15.30
N PRO A 968 -13.84 -1.56 -14.50
CA PRO A 968 -13.50 -1.25 -13.12
C PRO A 968 -12.56 -0.04 -13.04
N LEU A 969 -12.77 0.85 -12.06
CA LEU A 969 -11.91 2.02 -11.83
C LEU A 969 -10.42 1.63 -11.71
N TRP A 970 -10.14 0.52 -11.04
CA TRP A 970 -8.77 -0.02 -10.88
C TRP A 970 -8.09 -0.36 -12.21
N ASP A 971 -8.86 -0.79 -13.20
CA ASP A 971 -8.35 -1.10 -14.54
C ASP A 971 -8.18 0.18 -15.37
N VAL A 972 -8.90 1.27 -15.03
CA VAL A 972 -8.74 2.59 -15.66
C VAL A 972 -7.45 3.27 -15.21
N LEU A 973 -7.01 3.07 -13.96
CA LEU A 973 -5.86 3.77 -13.39
C LEU A 973 -4.58 3.63 -14.23
N GLN A 974 -4.38 2.50 -14.92
CA GLN A 974 -3.20 2.27 -15.77
C GLN A 974 -3.15 3.15 -17.03
N TYR A 975 -4.29 3.76 -17.41
CA TYR A 975 -4.43 4.63 -18.57
C TYR A 975 -4.44 6.12 -18.18
N LEU A 976 -4.40 6.42 -16.88
CA LEU A 976 -4.31 7.79 -16.37
C LEU A 976 -2.85 8.26 -16.38
N ASN A 977 -2.68 9.59 -16.26
CA ASN A 977 -1.36 10.19 -16.10
C ASN A 977 -0.64 9.64 -14.85
N GLU A 978 0.69 9.74 -14.86
CA GLU A 978 1.52 9.34 -13.71
C GLU A 978 1.03 9.99 -12.39
N PRO A 979 1.01 9.23 -11.28
CA PRO A 979 0.50 9.73 -10.01
C PRO A 979 1.39 10.83 -9.43
N VAL A 980 0.78 11.81 -8.78
CA VAL A 980 1.49 12.84 -8.01
C VAL A 980 1.97 12.23 -6.70
N ILE A 981 3.29 12.17 -6.49
CA ILE A 981 3.89 11.66 -5.26
C ILE A 981 4.15 12.82 -4.29
N SER A 982 3.66 12.69 -3.05
CA SER A 982 3.83 13.68 -2.00
C SER A 982 3.95 13.00 -0.63
N ASP A 983 4.75 13.60 0.27
CA ASP A 983 4.88 13.16 1.66
C ASP A 983 3.65 13.53 2.52
N LYS A 984 2.78 14.41 2.01
CA LYS A 984 1.55 14.86 2.66
C LYS A 984 0.38 14.85 1.67
N PRO A 985 -0.86 14.62 2.13
CA PRO A 985 -2.05 14.82 1.30
C PRO A 985 -2.08 16.25 0.74
N ILE A 986 -2.40 16.41 -0.54
CA ILE A 986 -2.57 17.69 -1.23
C ILE A 986 -4.01 17.75 -1.72
N ASN A 987 -4.76 18.81 -1.38
CA ASN A 987 -6.13 19.01 -1.86
C ASN A 987 -6.18 19.21 -3.38
N MET A 988 -7.37 18.99 -3.96
CA MET A 988 -7.54 18.94 -5.42
C MET A 988 -7.11 20.23 -6.12
N GLU A 989 -7.35 21.39 -5.52
CA GLU A 989 -7.01 22.70 -6.08
C GLU A 989 -5.50 22.93 -6.15
N ASN A 990 -4.72 22.32 -5.24
CA ASN A 990 -3.26 22.49 -5.18
C ASN A 990 -2.48 21.38 -5.89
N LEU A 991 -3.16 20.46 -6.59
CA LEU A 991 -2.48 19.46 -7.39
C LEU A 991 -1.63 20.13 -8.49
N PRO A 992 -0.40 19.65 -8.75
CA PRO A 992 0.47 20.19 -9.78
C PRO A 992 0.07 19.68 -11.18
N ILE A 993 -1.19 19.86 -11.56
CA ILE A 993 -1.78 19.45 -12.84
C ILE A 993 -2.45 20.65 -13.53
N ASN A 994 -2.95 20.45 -14.76
CA ASN A 994 -3.68 21.46 -15.52
C ASN A 994 -2.94 22.81 -15.58
N SER A 995 -1.64 22.75 -15.92
CA SER A 995 -0.74 23.91 -15.97
C SER A 995 -0.66 24.72 -14.67
N GLY A 996 -0.82 24.03 -13.53
CA GLY A 996 -0.78 24.64 -12.20
C GLY A 996 -2.13 25.18 -11.70
N ASN A 997 -3.24 24.93 -12.39
CA ASN A 997 -4.59 25.31 -11.93
C ASN A 997 -5.24 24.27 -11.01
N GLY A 998 -4.59 23.12 -10.79
CA GLY A 998 -5.15 22.03 -10.00
C GLY A 998 -6.37 21.38 -10.66
N GLN A 999 -7.15 20.68 -9.85
CA GLN A 999 -8.39 20.02 -10.23
C GLN A 999 -9.57 20.76 -9.60
N SER A 1000 -10.49 21.28 -10.42
CA SER A 1000 -11.66 22.02 -9.94
C SER A 1000 -12.84 21.15 -9.51
N TYR A 1001 -13.02 20.00 -10.16
CA TYR A 1001 -14.20 19.14 -9.99
C TYR A 1001 -13.84 17.66 -10.02
N GLY A 1002 -14.76 16.82 -9.55
CA GLY A 1002 -14.72 15.36 -9.69
C GLY A 1002 -14.09 14.64 -8.50
N PHE A 1003 -13.42 13.53 -8.75
CA PHE A 1003 -12.86 12.64 -7.72
C PHE A 1003 -11.34 12.69 -7.70
N ILE A 1004 -10.75 12.47 -6.52
CA ILE A 1004 -9.31 12.32 -6.29
C ILE A 1004 -9.04 11.02 -5.51
N LEU A 1005 -8.01 10.27 -5.90
CA LEU A 1005 -7.56 9.06 -5.20
C LEU A 1005 -6.28 9.36 -4.42
N TYR A 1006 -6.35 9.24 -3.09
CA TYR A 1006 -5.17 9.25 -2.22
C TYR A 1006 -4.76 7.81 -1.90
N GLU A 1007 -3.51 7.44 -2.22
CA GLU A 1007 -2.97 6.10 -1.96
C GLU A 1007 -1.76 6.17 -1.01
N THR A 1008 -1.74 5.31 0.01
CA THR A 1008 -0.59 5.13 0.90
C THR A 1008 -0.48 3.69 1.41
N VAL A 1009 0.67 3.33 1.97
CA VAL A 1009 0.93 2.00 2.54
C VAL A 1009 0.97 2.09 4.07
N ILE A 1010 0.07 1.38 4.73
CA ILE A 1010 0.04 1.25 6.19
C ILE A 1010 0.76 -0.04 6.63
N CYS A 1011 1.37 -0.01 7.81
CA CYS A 1011 2.03 -1.20 8.37
C CYS A 1011 1.13 -1.97 9.35
N SER A 1012 0.21 -1.30 10.05
CA SER A 1012 -0.69 -1.87 11.07
C SER A 1012 -2.15 -1.48 10.82
N GLY A 1013 -3.08 -2.32 11.30
CA GLY A 1013 -4.45 -1.87 11.53
C GLY A 1013 -4.51 -0.87 12.69
N GLY A 1014 -5.67 -0.26 12.91
CA GLY A 1014 -5.84 0.83 13.86
C GLY A 1014 -7.03 1.69 13.50
N GLU A 1015 -7.10 2.89 14.04
CA GLU A 1015 -8.14 3.86 13.68
C GLU A 1015 -7.55 4.84 12.66
N LEU A 1016 -8.20 4.95 11.51
CA LEU A 1016 -7.92 5.99 10.51
C LEU A 1016 -8.79 7.19 10.84
N HIS A 1017 -8.16 8.35 11.04
CA HIS A 1017 -8.82 9.65 11.10
C HIS A 1017 -8.47 10.45 9.84
N ALA A 1018 -9.47 11.08 9.23
CA ALA A 1018 -9.24 12.03 8.14
C ALA A 1018 -10.31 13.13 8.16
N ASP A 1019 -9.86 14.37 7.94
CA ASP A 1019 -10.75 15.50 7.64
C ASP A 1019 -11.06 15.47 6.14
N VAL A 1020 -12.23 14.95 5.80
CA VAL A 1020 -12.65 14.72 4.42
C VAL A 1020 -13.60 15.83 3.98
N GLN A 1021 -13.39 16.35 2.77
CA GLN A 1021 -14.32 17.26 2.11
C GLN A 1021 -14.70 16.69 0.74
N ASP A 1022 -15.90 16.12 0.52
CA ASP A 1022 -17.04 16.00 1.46
C ASP A 1022 -17.29 14.54 1.92
N THR A 1023 -16.92 13.56 1.10
CA THR A 1023 -17.07 12.13 1.41
C THR A 1023 -15.98 11.33 0.72
N ALA A 1024 -15.41 10.34 1.41
CA ALA A 1024 -14.35 9.48 0.91
C ALA A 1024 -14.69 8.01 1.14
N GLN A 1025 -14.62 7.22 0.07
CA GLN A 1025 -14.67 5.76 0.19
C GLN A 1025 -13.27 5.24 0.49
N VAL A 1026 -13.12 4.49 1.58
CA VAL A 1026 -11.83 3.95 2.01
C VAL A 1026 -11.69 2.50 1.56
N PHE A 1027 -10.59 2.22 0.87
CA PHE A 1027 -10.23 0.89 0.40
C PHE A 1027 -8.99 0.38 1.11
N LEU A 1028 -9.02 -0.89 1.55
CA LEU A 1028 -7.83 -1.62 1.98
C LEU A 1028 -7.46 -2.59 0.87
N ASN A 1029 -6.40 -2.26 0.12
CA ASN A 1029 -6.11 -2.82 -1.20
C ASN A 1029 -7.26 -2.48 -2.18
N ASP A 1030 -8.05 -3.47 -2.61
CA ASP A 1030 -9.19 -3.34 -3.51
C ASP A 1030 -10.55 -3.54 -2.82
N THR A 1031 -10.54 -3.79 -1.51
CA THR A 1031 -11.76 -4.03 -0.74
C THR A 1031 -12.21 -2.75 -0.03
N SER A 1032 -13.44 -2.31 -0.31
CA SER A 1032 -14.08 -1.20 0.40
C SER A 1032 -14.27 -1.58 1.88
N ILE A 1033 -13.72 -0.79 2.79
CA ILE A 1033 -13.81 -1.04 4.24
C ILE A 1033 -14.69 -0.03 4.98
N GLY A 1034 -15.08 1.07 4.32
CA GLY A 1034 -15.99 2.05 4.88
C GLY A 1034 -16.04 3.33 4.07
N ILE A 1035 -16.84 4.26 4.57
CA ILE A 1035 -16.98 5.62 4.06
C ILE A 1035 -16.63 6.56 5.20
N LEU A 1036 -15.87 7.61 4.90
CA LEU A 1036 -15.59 8.73 5.79
C LEU A 1036 -16.32 9.96 5.25
N ASP A 1037 -16.92 10.76 6.12
CA ASP A 1037 -17.55 12.04 5.78
C ASP A 1037 -17.43 13.03 6.96
N ASP A 1038 -18.05 14.20 6.82
CA ASP A 1038 -18.08 15.24 7.87
C ASP A 1038 -18.62 14.74 9.23
N ALA A 1039 -19.48 13.73 9.25
CA ALA A 1039 -20.07 13.18 10.48
C ALA A 1039 -19.26 11.99 11.03
N ASP A 1040 -18.72 11.15 10.14
CA ASP A 1040 -17.97 9.94 10.46
C ASP A 1040 -16.52 10.07 9.99
N GLN A 1041 -15.70 10.78 10.76
CA GLN A 1041 -14.28 11.02 10.44
C GLN A 1041 -13.33 9.89 10.86
N TYR A 1042 -13.84 8.85 11.52
CA TYR A 1042 -13.05 7.75 12.06
C TYR A 1042 -13.46 6.42 11.44
N LEU A 1043 -12.50 5.66 10.95
CA LEU A 1043 -12.72 4.32 10.42
C LEU A 1043 -11.74 3.33 11.04
N ASN A 1044 -12.27 2.26 11.63
CA ASN A 1044 -11.43 1.19 12.14
C ASN A 1044 -10.85 0.36 10.98
N ILE A 1045 -9.56 0.49 10.76
CA ILE A 1045 -8.78 -0.37 9.88
C ILE A 1045 -8.61 -1.73 10.58
N PRO A 1046 -9.14 -2.83 10.01
CA PRO A 1046 -9.07 -4.14 10.63
C PRO A 1046 -7.63 -4.48 11.06
N LYS A 1047 -7.48 -5.00 12.28
CA LYS A 1047 -6.19 -5.57 12.73
C LYS A 1047 -5.81 -6.66 11.74
N VAL A 1048 -4.75 -6.42 10.97
CA VAL A 1048 -4.12 -7.43 10.11
C VAL A 1048 -3.65 -8.55 11.04
N ARG A 1049 -4.31 -9.70 10.97
CA ARG A 1049 -4.04 -10.87 11.83
C ARG A 1049 -3.42 -11.97 10.99
N ASP A 1050 -2.26 -12.40 11.45
CA ASP A 1050 -1.27 -13.00 10.57
C ASP A 1050 -1.06 -14.50 10.72
N TRP A 1051 -0.33 -15.05 9.75
CA TRP A 1051 0.18 -16.41 9.72
C TRP A 1051 1.01 -16.73 10.97
N ASN A 1052 0.88 -17.95 11.51
CA ASN A 1052 1.58 -18.35 12.73
C ASN A 1052 2.93 -18.99 12.41
N ASN A 1053 2.92 -20.19 11.82
CA ASN A 1053 4.13 -20.90 11.47
C ASN A 1053 3.89 -22.05 10.50
N GLY A 1054 4.86 -22.24 9.61
CA GLY A 1054 4.63 -23.09 8.45
C GLY A 1054 5.76 -23.06 7.43
N PHE A 1055 5.41 -23.37 6.18
CA PHE A 1055 6.31 -23.40 5.02
C PHE A 1055 5.67 -22.74 3.81
N VAL A 1056 6.51 -22.23 2.90
CA VAL A 1056 6.08 -21.66 1.63
C VAL A 1056 6.73 -22.41 0.47
N PHE A 1057 5.93 -22.70 -0.54
CA PHE A 1057 6.36 -23.21 -1.84
C PHE A 1057 6.02 -22.19 -2.92
N ILE A 1058 6.92 -22.04 -3.88
CA ILE A 1058 6.70 -21.27 -5.10
C ILE A 1058 6.94 -22.16 -6.30
N ASN A 1059 5.96 -22.34 -7.18
CA ASN A 1059 6.08 -23.19 -8.38
C ASN A 1059 6.68 -24.59 -8.06
N GLY A 1060 6.21 -25.22 -6.98
CA GLY A 1060 6.71 -26.50 -6.47
C GLY A 1060 8.06 -26.48 -5.73
N ARG A 1061 8.76 -25.35 -5.66
CA ARG A 1061 10.04 -25.20 -4.95
C ARG A 1061 9.83 -24.72 -3.51
N ASN A 1062 10.40 -25.42 -2.54
CA ASN A 1062 10.26 -25.09 -1.12
C ASN A 1062 11.18 -23.93 -0.72
N LEU A 1063 10.61 -22.77 -0.39
CA LEU A 1063 11.35 -21.60 0.07
C LEU A 1063 11.89 -21.79 1.50
N GLY A 1064 11.18 -22.53 2.34
CA GLY A 1064 11.57 -22.85 3.71
C GLY A 1064 10.57 -22.39 4.76
N ARG A 1065 11.02 -22.35 6.02
CA ARG A 1065 10.18 -22.12 7.21
C ARG A 1065 9.92 -20.64 7.47
N TYR A 1066 8.69 -20.34 7.88
CA TYR A 1066 8.37 -19.11 8.58
C TYR A 1066 7.82 -19.40 9.96
N TRP A 1067 8.07 -18.49 10.91
CA TRP A 1067 7.51 -18.59 12.25
C TRP A 1067 7.43 -17.20 12.89
N TYR A 1068 6.23 -16.84 13.37
CA TYR A 1068 5.92 -15.55 13.97
C TYR A 1068 6.83 -15.11 15.16
N ILE A 1069 7.61 -16.01 15.74
CA ILE A 1069 8.50 -15.69 16.87
C ILE A 1069 9.79 -14.97 16.44
N GLY A 1070 10.08 -14.88 15.14
CA GLY A 1070 11.31 -14.27 14.62
C GLY A 1070 12.58 -15.09 14.97
N PRO A 1071 13.80 -14.58 14.75
CA PRO A 1071 14.09 -13.24 14.27
C PRO A 1071 13.77 -13.08 12.78
N GLN A 1072 13.75 -14.11 11.95
CA GLN A 1072 13.45 -13.96 10.53
C GLN A 1072 11.95 -13.70 10.28
N GLU A 1073 11.62 -12.65 9.54
CA GLU A 1073 10.22 -12.30 9.19
C GLU A 1073 9.91 -12.47 7.69
N THR A 1074 10.95 -12.62 6.87
CA THR A 1074 10.81 -12.73 5.41
C THR A 1074 11.61 -13.90 4.84
N LEU A 1075 11.07 -14.59 3.83
CA LEU A 1075 11.76 -15.62 3.05
C LEU A 1075 12.29 -15.03 1.74
N TYR A 1076 13.57 -15.27 1.42
CA TYR A 1076 14.13 -14.84 0.14
C TYR A 1076 13.56 -15.67 -1.02
N LEU A 1077 13.10 -14.99 -2.07
CA LEU A 1077 12.55 -15.58 -3.29
C LEU A 1077 13.40 -15.16 -4.50
N PRO A 1078 14.23 -16.07 -5.05
CA PRO A 1078 15.00 -15.80 -6.25
C PRO A 1078 14.10 -15.57 -7.47
N GLY A 1079 14.40 -14.56 -8.28
CA GLY A 1079 13.71 -14.30 -9.54
C GLY A 1079 13.82 -15.46 -10.54
N THR A 1080 14.87 -16.28 -10.44
CA THR A 1080 15.05 -17.50 -11.26
C THR A 1080 14.05 -18.61 -10.94
N TRP A 1081 13.32 -18.52 -9.81
CA TRP A 1081 12.25 -19.46 -9.47
C TRP A 1081 10.86 -18.97 -9.91
N LEU A 1082 10.80 -17.78 -10.52
CA LEU A 1082 9.60 -17.16 -11.04
C LEU A 1082 9.61 -17.18 -12.57
N HIS A 1083 8.42 -17.15 -13.17
CA HIS A 1083 8.22 -16.95 -14.60
C HIS A 1083 7.25 -15.79 -14.84
N PRO A 1084 7.21 -15.20 -16.06
CA PRO A 1084 6.19 -14.21 -16.41
C PRO A 1084 4.77 -14.76 -16.19
N GLY A 1085 3.85 -13.89 -15.77
CA GLY A 1085 2.45 -14.22 -15.52
C GLY A 1085 2.20 -14.78 -14.12
N ASP A 1086 1.32 -15.78 -14.05
CA ASP A 1086 0.80 -16.35 -12.80
C ASP A 1086 1.78 -17.37 -12.21
N ASN A 1087 2.25 -17.13 -10.99
CA ASN A 1087 3.12 -18.05 -10.25
C ASN A 1087 2.36 -18.64 -9.06
N GLU A 1088 2.44 -19.95 -8.88
CA GLU A 1088 1.76 -20.64 -7.80
C GLU A 1088 2.50 -20.43 -6.48
N ILE A 1089 1.78 -19.96 -5.45
CA ILE A 1089 2.27 -19.96 -4.06
C ILE A 1089 1.41 -20.86 -3.18
N ILE A 1090 2.02 -21.92 -2.65
CA ILE A 1090 1.38 -22.84 -1.70
C ILE A 1090 2.01 -22.63 -0.32
N LEU A 1091 1.18 -22.34 0.68
CA LEU A 1091 1.61 -22.16 2.06
C LEU A 1091 0.98 -23.24 2.95
N PHE A 1092 1.79 -23.93 3.75
CA PHE A 1092 1.29 -24.85 4.78
C PHE A 1092 1.33 -24.14 6.14
N GLU A 1093 0.18 -23.88 6.74
CA GLU A 1093 0.03 -23.25 8.06
C GLU A 1093 -0.48 -24.25 9.07
N LYS A 1094 0.16 -24.33 10.24
CA LYS A 1094 -0.10 -25.40 11.23
C LYS A 1094 -1.25 -25.12 12.19
N ARG A 1095 -1.56 -23.86 12.46
CA ARG A 1095 -2.40 -23.46 13.60
C ARG A 1095 -3.53 -22.54 13.19
N LYS A 1096 -3.25 -21.45 12.50
CA LYS A 1096 -4.24 -20.42 12.21
C LYS A 1096 -3.92 -19.69 10.91
N SER A 1097 -4.89 -19.68 9.99
CA SER A 1097 -4.75 -19.01 8.70
C SER A 1097 -4.56 -17.50 8.83
N GLY A 1098 -3.61 -16.95 8.07
CA GLY A 1098 -3.54 -15.52 7.74
C GLY A 1098 -4.44 -15.20 6.53
N SER A 1099 -4.39 -13.95 6.07
CA SER A 1099 -5.26 -13.48 4.95
C SER A 1099 -4.47 -13.11 3.69
N TYR A 1100 -3.22 -12.65 3.84
CA TYR A 1100 -2.41 -12.15 2.72
C TYR A 1100 -0.96 -12.62 2.84
N ILE A 1101 -0.31 -12.76 1.69
CA ILE A 1101 1.14 -12.95 1.58
C ILE A 1101 1.70 -11.71 0.87
N GLN A 1102 2.61 -11.00 1.52
CA GLN A 1102 3.22 -9.81 0.95
C GLN A 1102 4.58 -10.11 0.33
N THR A 1103 5.05 -9.17 -0.49
CA THR A 1103 6.44 -9.16 -0.95
C THR A 1103 7.15 -7.86 -0.57
N SER A 1104 8.47 -7.91 -0.49
CA SER A 1104 9.33 -6.79 -0.11
C SER A 1104 10.63 -6.83 -0.91
N ILE A 1105 11.23 -5.65 -1.11
CA ILE A 1105 12.57 -5.48 -1.70
C ILE A 1105 13.70 -5.56 -0.67
N LYS A 1106 13.36 -5.76 0.62
CA LYS A 1106 14.31 -5.91 1.73
C LYS A 1106 13.89 -7.08 2.61
N PRO A 1107 14.83 -7.89 3.12
CA PRO A 1107 14.53 -8.83 4.18
C PRO A 1107 14.24 -8.08 5.48
N SER A 1108 13.43 -8.69 6.34
CA SER A 1108 13.09 -8.17 7.67
C SER A 1108 13.47 -9.16 8.76
N PHE A 1109 14.01 -8.63 9.85
CA PHE A 1109 14.37 -9.39 11.05
C PHE A 1109 13.87 -8.67 12.31
N LYS A 1110 13.17 -9.41 13.18
CA LYS A 1110 12.68 -8.94 14.47
C LYS A 1110 13.85 -8.68 15.42
N ILE A 1111 13.88 -7.48 16.00
CA ILE A 1111 14.77 -7.15 17.12
C ILE A 1111 14.07 -7.64 18.38
N VAL A 1112 14.52 -8.77 18.91
CA VAL A 1112 14.10 -9.23 20.25
C VAL A 1112 14.92 -8.41 21.23
N LEU A 1113 14.28 -7.48 21.94
CA LEU A 1113 14.88 -6.73 23.05
C LEU A 1113 15.09 -7.63 24.26
#